data_AF-A0A937SBU0-F1
#
_entry.id   AF-A0A937SBU0-F1
#
_cell.length_a   1.000
_cell.length_b   1.000
_cell.length_c   1.000
_cell.angle_alpha   90.00
_cell.angle_beta   90.00
_cell.angle_gamma   90.00
#
_symmetry.space_group_name_H-M   'P 1'
#
loop_
_entity.id
_entity.type
_entity.pdbx_description
1 polymer ?
#
loop_
_entity_poly.entity_id
_entity_poly.type
_entity_poly.pdbx_seq_one_letter_code
_entity_poly.pdbx_strand_id
1 'polypeptide(L)'
;MPRAVILTALPVEYLAVRTHLTEIREEMHPQGTIYERGKFIANGQEWEVGIAEVGAGNAGAAVEAERAIAYFKPDILFFVGIAGGIKDVAIGDVVAATEVYGYESGKVGEQFFTRPALGQSAYALVQRAKAEARNEEWLQRLFNSSTSQPRVFVAPIAAGEKVVASKESDVLNFIRGSYNDAIAVEMEGFGFLSAAFAYPNIKAIVIRGISDLIQDKNAADPIHGNEKERQERASHNVSAFAFEMLAKLKINGMDPQGKSRSVFRPKGWGMNPKRFSDKVEPTASVETTSKQFDIEEMISEIRSGDPLIAANAVQFLRDRPDLMPRILDFDTGISPVSMEAVRTLFRDYPEQSGELLLDRVNQAHTNWSLGVKAATCFDRVHEPYCVDELVRNLGPGIYRDIKQISIDALGRCGGIGWGLQLRKILDSPINQEEENDEFGWYVVNALARLFSRSTNELDISYASEHLLQELIQQSQSRKKYANYSSLTDILKDPCNAKHGDAFIGWLASEPSKIASTAAFLLGWHKVMRAVKPLIKRIENCLIVDLTESERSFIREASSALGRIGTSAALEYLLSTPESSIERYGLVFSMEEITDLSLFHEVVRELLTSEHHNRNHRYNRDHHFIFRAIGRRRDQESHPELLVALEGSEPVERGASALALARLKYPLNQNDLRRALDQSNSTVEGTLIRLAILTIDPSSYRDLEDQLRRDLSKDSYMYDEYITTDIIEVLVGTEEPDAVKLAEAWKPFYQGAKLV
;
A
#
# COMPACT_ATOMS: atom_id res chain seq x y z
N MET A 1 36.55 -8.15 -8.14
CA MET A 1 36.76 -7.67 -6.76
C MET A 1 35.59 -6.77 -6.43
N PRO A 2 34.88 -6.99 -5.31
CA PRO A 2 33.78 -6.14 -4.89
C PRO A 2 34.29 -4.75 -4.53
N ARG A 3 33.51 -3.71 -4.84
CA ARG A 3 33.87 -2.31 -4.60
C ARG A 3 32.86 -1.64 -3.67
N ALA A 4 33.38 -0.91 -2.69
CA ALA A 4 32.61 -0.02 -1.86
C ALA A 4 33.10 1.42 -2.03
N VAL A 5 32.18 2.37 -1.85
CA VAL A 5 32.54 3.78 -1.65
C VAL A 5 31.97 4.22 -0.31
N ILE A 6 32.77 4.92 0.49
CA ILE A 6 32.37 5.50 1.76
C ILE A 6 32.58 7.01 1.69
N LEU A 7 31.48 7.76 1.81
CA LEU A 7 31.50 9.21 1.86
C LEU A 7 31.35 9.69 3.30
N THR A 8 32.10 10.72 3.66
CA THR A 8 32.07 11.36 4.99
C THR A 8 31.95 12.87 4.81
N ALA A 9 31.42 13.58 5.80
CA ALA A 9 31.26 15.04 5.74
C ALA A 9 32.45 15.80 6.32
N LEU A 10 33.07 15.28 7.40
CA LEU A 10 34.08 15.98 8.20
C LEU A 10 35.44 15.26 8.20
N PRO A 11 36.56 15.99 8.43
CA PRO A 11 37.89 15.39 8.51
C PRO A 11 38.02 14.29 9.58
N VAL A 12 37.37 14.46 10.74
CA VAL A 12 37.43 13.47 11.83
C VAL A 12 36.74 12.15 11.45
N GLU A 13 35.66 12.22 10.67
CA GLU A 13 34.93 11.07 10.15
C GLU A 13 35.76 10.37 9.08
N TYR A 14 36.30 11.15 8.14
CA TYR A 14 37.18 10.66 7.08
C TYR A 14 38.38 9.90 7.65
N LEU A 15 39.07 10.50 8.61
CA LEU A 15 40.23 9.90 9.25
C LEU A 15 39.86 8.61 9.99
N ALA A 16 38.71 8.54 10.66
CA ALA A 16 38.25 7.32 11.32
C ALA A 16 37.99 6.18 10.30
N VAL A 17 37.30 6.47 9.20
CA VAL A 17 37.09 5.49 8.11
C VAL A 17 38.42 5.01 7.53
N ARG A 18 39.35 5.94 7.29
CA ARG A 18 40.68 5.69 6.73
C ARG A 18 41.51 4.69 7.54
N THR A 19 41.34 4.63 8.87
CA THR A 19 42.09 3.71 9.75
C THR A 19 41.85 2.23 9.45
N HIS A 20 40.74 1.89 8.80
CA HIS A 20 40.40 0.51 8.45
C HIS A 20 40.98 0.06 7.10
N LEU A 21 41.64 0.97 6.37
CA LEU A 21 42.15 0.72 5.02
C LEU A 21 43.66 0.51 5.01
N THR A 22 44.09 -0.33 4.07
CA THR A 22 45.50 -0.59 3.76
C THR A 22 45.76 -0.24 2.29
N GLU A 23 47.04 -0.16 1.89
CA GLU A 23 47.42 0.15 0.49
C GLU A 23 46.74 1.42 -0.07
N ILE A 24 46.62 2.45 0.79
CA ILE A 24 45.92 3.68 0.45
C ILE A 24 46.73 4.48 -0.58
N ARG A 25 46.06 4.90 -1.65
CA ARG A 25 46.59 5.79 -2.67
C ARG A 25 45.60 6.90 -2.99
N GLU A 26 46.13 8.07 -3.31
CA GLU A 26 45.33 9.16 -3.86
C GLU A 26 44.90 8.83 -5.29
N GLU A 27 43.65 9.13 -5.62
CA GLU A 27 43.06 8.96 -6.95
C GLU A 27 42.23 10.20 -7.30
N MET A 28 42.73 10.98 -8.26
CA MET A 28 42.08 12.21 -8.72
C MET A 28 41.05 11.89 -9.81
N HIS A 29 39.80 12.27 -9.56
CA HIS A 29 38.73 12.28 -10.54
C HIS A 29 39.06 13.27 -11.67
N PRO A 30 38.69 13.01 -12.94
CA PRO A 30 38.98 13.93 -14.06
C PRO A 30 38.39 15.34 -13.88
N GLN A 31 37.29 15.45 -13.11
CA GLN A 31 36.65 16.73 -12.76
C GLN A 31 37.16 17.34 -11.44
N GLY A 32 38.22 16.79 -10.84
CA GLY A 32 38.98 17.44 -9.76
C GLY A 32 38.75 16.95 -8.33
N THR A 33 37.75 16.10 -8.06
CA THR A 33 37.62 15.48 -6.72
C THR A 33 38.82 14.58 -6.44
N ILE A 34 39.39 14.69 -5.24
CA ILE A 34 40.45 13.81 -4.77
C ILE A 34 39.80 12.73 -3.89
N TYR A 35 39.90 11.49 -4.32
CA TYR A 35 39.57 10.33 -3.51
C TYR A 35 40.84 9.72 -2.94
N GLU A 36 40.70 8.99 -1.84
CA GLU A 36 41.66 7.94 -1.51
C GLU A 36 41.04 6.58 -1.83
N ARG A 37 41.81 5.70 -2.45
CA ARG A 37 41.43 4.30 -2.69
C ARG A 37 42.35 3.40 -1.87
N GLY A 38 41.76 2.51 -1.08
CA GLY A 38 42.48 1.52 -0.30
C GLY A 38 41.83 0.14 -0.38
N LYS A 39 42.39 -0.80 0.37
CA LYS A 39 41.90 -2.17 0.51
C LYS A 39 41.42 -2.44 1.92
N PHE A 40 40.35 -3.20 2.00
CA PHE A 40 39.85 -3.78 3.25
C PHE A 40 39.71 -5.30 3.09
N ILE A 41 40.37 -6.06 3.96
CA ILE A 41 40.35 -7.53 3.93
C ILE A 41 39.72 -8.03 5.22
N ALA A 42 38.62 -8.78 5.10
CA ALA A 42 37.98 -9.44 6.23
C ALA A 42 37.29 -10.72 5.78
N ASN A 43 37.27 -11.74 6.65
CA ASN A 43 36.57 -13.01 6.40
C ASN A 43 36.91 -13.69 5.06
N GLY A 44 38.15 -13.53 4.58
CA GLY A 44 38.61 -14.07 3.30
C GLY A 44 38.13 -13.34 2.04
N GLN A 45 37.49 -12.17 2.20
CA GLN A 45 37.06 -11.31 1.11
C GLN A 45 37.86 -9.99 1.12
N GLU A 46 38.37 -9.62 -0.04
CA GLU A 46 39.06 -8.34 -0.28
C GLU A 46 38.10 -7.36 -0.96
N TRP A 47 38.01 -6.16 -0.41
CA TRP A 47 37.25 -5.04 -0.94
C TRP A 47 38.19 -3.95 -1.43
N GLU A 48 37.87 -3.38 -2.60
CA GLU A 48 38.37 -2.07 -2.99
C GLU A 48 37.45 -1.00 -2.39
N VAL A 49 38.01 -0.05 -1.64
CA VAL A 49 37.23 0.98 -0.97
C VAL A 49 37.71 2.36 -1.42
N GLY A 50 36.84 3.12 -2.06
CA GLY A 50 37.04 4.55 -2.31
C GLY A 50 36.48 5.37 -1.16
N ILE A 51 37.21 6.38 -0.68
CA ILE A 51 36.77 7.28 0.39
C ILE A 51 36.94 8.74 -0.01
N ALA A 52 35.99 9.59 0.42
CA ALA A 52 36.00 11.03 0.15
C ALA A 52 35.40 11.81 1.33
N GLU A 53 36.01 12.95 1.65
CA GLU A 53 35.41 13.99 2.48
C GLU A 53 34.63 14.97 1.58
N VAL A 54 33.31 15.05 1.74
CA VAL A 54 32.41 15.74 0.81
C VAL A 54 31.89 17.08 1.34
N GLY A 55 32.16 17.38 2.62
CA GLY A 55 31.60 18.53 3.32
C GLY A 55 30.16 18.30 3.79
N ALA A 56 29.63 19.29 4.52
CA ALA A 56 28.27 19.24 5.08
C ALA A 56 27.21 19.72 4.07
N GLY A 57 25.98 19.22 4.22
CA GLY A 57 24.81 19.62 3.45
C GLY A 57 24.40 18.64 2.34
N ASN A 58 23.09 18.56 2.06
CA ASN A 58 22.53 17.52 1.18
C ASN A 58 22.93 17.71 -0.28
N ALA A 59 23.03 18.96 -0.76
CA ALA A 59 23.34 19.24 -2.15
C ALA A 59 24.76 18.75 -2.53
N GLY A 60 25.76 19.01 -1.68
CA GLY A 60 27.13 18.54 -1.88
C GLY A 60 27.22 17.02 -1.83
N ALA A 61 26.59 16.42 -0.82
CA ALA A 61 26.53 14.97 -0.67
C ALA A 61 25.87 14.26 -1.87
N ALA A 62 24.80 14.83 -2.43
CA ALA A 62 24.14 14.29 -3.62
C ALA A 62 25.05 14.32 -4.87
N VAL A 63 25.70 15.47 -5.12
CA VAL A 63 26.62 15.64 -6.26
C VAL A 63 27.79 14.67 -6.15
N GLU A 64 28.36 14.52 -4.97
CA GLU A 64 29.54 13.68 -4.77
C GLU A 64 29.18 12.19 -4.76
N ALA A 65 28.01 11.81 -4.25
CA ALA A 65 27.48 10.45 -4.38
C ALA A 65 27.28 10.05 -5.85
N GLU A 66 26.66 10.91 -6.67
CA GLU A 66 26.48 10.67 -8.10
C GLU A 66 27.83 10.50 -8.81
N ARG A 67 28.77 11.41 -8.54
CA ARG A 67 30.12 11.39 -9.12
C ARG A 67 30.87 10.11 -8.74
N ALA A 68 30.86 9.73 -7.47
CA ALA A 68 31.56 8.55 -7.00
C ALA A 68 30.92 7.26 -7.53
N ILE A 69 29.59 7.22 -7.67
CA ILE A 69 28.88 6.13 -8.33
C ILE A 69 29.35 5.98 -9.78
N ALA A 70 29.36 7.07 -10.55
CA ALA A 70 29.74 7.06 -11.96
C ALA A 70 31.21 6.64 -12.15
N TYR A 71 32.10 7.08 -11.26
CA TYR A 71 33.53 6.83 -11.35
C TYR A 71 33.94 5.44 -10.87
N PHE A 72 33.56 5.05 -9.65
CA PHE A 72 33.98 3.78 -9.05
C PHE A 72 33.09 2.61 -9.46
N LYS A 73 31.85 2.85 -9.88
CA LYS A 73 30.81 1.83 -10.13
C LYS A 73 30.74 0.82 -8.96
N PRO A 74 30.46 1.29 -7.73
CA PRO A 74 30.52 0.45 -6.54
C PRO A 74 29.35 -0.53 -6.47
N ASP A 75 29.54 -1.64 -5.75
CA ASP A 75 28.46 -2.53 -5.35
C ASP A 75 27.70 -1.96 -4.14
N ILE A 76 28.44 -1.31 -3.24
CA ILE A 76 27.96 -0.79 -1.95
C ILE A 76 28.37 0.68 -1.81
N LEU A 77 27.45 1.52 -1.36
CA LEU A 77 27.70 2.93 -1.07
C LEU A 77 27.29 3.23 0.38
N PHE A 78 28.23 3.68 1.20
CA PHE A 78 27.94 4.10 2.58
C PHE A 78 28.13 5.60 2.73
N PHE A 79 27.25 6.24 3.50
CA PHE A 79 27.55 7.54 4.09
C PHE A 79 27.81 7.33 5.58
N VAL A 80 29.04 7.59 6.01
CA VAL A 80 29.51 7.35 7.38
C VAL A 80 29.88 8.70 7.99
N GLY A 81 29.32 9.01 9.14
CA GLY A 81 29.66 10.26 9.83
C GLY A 81 29.04 10.36 11.21
N ILE A 82 29.03 11.55 11.80
CA ILE A 82 28.42 11.82 13.10
C ILE A 82 27.03 12.46 12.96
N ALA A 83 26.24 12.41 14.04
CA ALA A 83 24.93 13.04 14.12
C ALA A 83 24.62 13.48 15.56
N GLY A 84 23.65 14.40 15.68
CA GLY A 84 23.08 14.79 16.98
C GLY A 84 21.95 13.85 17.38
N GLY A 85 22.00 13.31 18.59
CA GLY A 85 20.95 12.49 19.18
C GLY A 85 19.77 13.34 19.64
N ILE A 86 18.55 12.96 19.24
CA ILE A 86 17.32 13.70 19.59
C ILE A 86 16.38 12.95 20.53
N LYS A 87 16.48 11.61 20.60
CA LYS A 87 15.80 10.73 21.58
C LYS A 87 16.44 9.34 21.63
N ASP A 88 16.25 8.63 22.74
CA ASP A 88 16.56 7.19 22.97
C ASP A 88 18.04 6.73 22.82
N VAL A 89 18.94 7.62 22.40
CA VAL A 89 20.36 7.35 22.15
C VAL A 89 21.29 8.09 23.12
N ALA A 90 22.51 7.56 23.28
CA ALA A 90 23.59 8.17 24.06
C ALA A 90 24.81 8.51 23.17
N ILE A 91 25.69 9.38 23.65
CA ILE A 91 26.94 9.71 22.95
C ILE A 91 27.78 8.45 22.74
N GLY A 92 28.20 8.23 21.50
CA GLY A 92 28.96 7.06 21.08
C GLY A 92 28.10 5.93 20.52
N ASP A 93 26.77 5.95 20.72
CA ASP A 93 25.87 5.01 20.05
C ASP A 93 25.93 5.19 18.53
N VAL A 94 25.59 4.15 17.79
CA VAL A 94 25.53 4.12 16.32
C VAL A 94 24.07 4.00 15.87
N VAL A 95 23.70 4.73 14.82
CA VAL A 95 22.40 4.66 14.17
C VAL A 95 22.59 4.34 12.70
N ALA A 96 22.14 3.16 12.27
CA ALA A 96 22.02 2.81 10.86
C ALA A 96 20.61 3.18 10.38
N ALA A 97 20.52 4.10 9.43
CA ALA A 97 19.24 4.66 8.98
C ALA A 97 18.40 3.61 8.24
N THR A 98 17.18 3.33 8.71
CA THR A 98 16.17 2.65 7.89
C THR A 98 15.76 3.53 6.72
N GLU A 99 15.53 4.80 7.03
CA GLU A 99 15.17 5.89 6.14
C GLU A 99 15.67 7.21 6.70
N VAL A 100 15.77 8.21 5.83
CA VAL A 100 16.20 9.56 6.17
C VAL A 100 15.14 10.55 5.71
N TYR A 101 14.55 11.27 6.66
CA TYR A 101 13.57 12.32 6.40
C TYR A 101 14.26 13.63 6.06
N GLY A 102 14.07 14.14 4.84
CA GLY A 102 14.40 15.53 4.50
C GLY A 102 13.42 16.50 5.18
N TYR A 103 13.65 16.83 6.44
CA TYR A 103 12.65 17.50 7.31
C TYR A 103 12.29 18.92 6.84
N GLU A 104 13.13 19.51 5.98
CA GLU A 104 12.93 20.86 5.45
C GLU A 104 12.01 20.90 4.22
N SER A 105 11.62 19.74 3.70
CA SER A 105 10.67 19.67 2.58
C SER A 105 9.26 19.97 3.08
N GLY A 106 8.64 21.00 2.52
CA GLY A 106 7.33 21.46 2.96
C GLY A 106 6.85 22.70 2.22
N LYS A 107 5.65 23.17 2.56
CA LYS A 107 5.10 24.45 2.09
C LYS A 107 5.11 25.45 3.23
N VAL A 108 5.69 26.63 2.99
CA VAL A 108 5.59 27.77 3.91
C VAL A 108 4.33 28.56 3.59
N GLY A 109 3.40 28.65 4.55
CA GLY A 109 2.26 29.58 4.58
C GLY A 109 2.35 30.46 5.82
N GLU A 110 1.24 30.64 6.55
CA GLU A 110 1.28 31.21 7.92
C GLU A 110 2.03 30.31 8.92
N GLN A 111 2.10 29.01 8.62
CA GLN A 111 2.93 28.00 9.30
C GLN A 111 3.66 27.12 8.28
N PHE A 112 4.66 26.36 8.73
CA PHE A 112 5.35 25.37 7.89
C PHE A 112 4.54 24.06 7.86
N PHE A 113 4.10 23.66 6.67
CA PHE A 113 3.40 22.39 6.43
C PHE A 113 4.38 21.36 5.87
N THR A 114 4.61 20.29 6.62
CA THR A 114 5.55 19.23 6.27
C THR A 114 5.14 18.51 5.00
N ARG A 115 6.09 18.31 4.09
CA ARG A 115 5.96 17.38 2.95
C ARG A 115 7.18 16.47 2.97
N PRO A 116 7.17 15.44 3.83
CA PRO A 116 8.34 14.57 4.03
C PRO A 116 8.89 14.06 2.70
N ALA A 117 10.09 14.52 2.36
CA ALA A 117 10.89 13.86 1.34
C ALA A 117 11.66 12.74 2.01
N LEU A 118 11.70 11.56 1.39
CA LEU A 118 12.22 10.35 2.02
C LEU A 118 13.36 9.76 1.19
N GLY A 119 14.52 9.60 1.82
CA GLY A 119 15.59 8.74 1.33
C GLY A 119 15.50 7.38 1.99
N GLN A 120 15.41 6.29 1.21
CA GLN A 120 15.36 4.93 1.76
C GLN A 120 16.69 4.21 1.61
N SER A 121 17.16 3.60 2.70
CA SER A 121 18.31 2.71 2.64
C SER A 121 17.94 1.39 1.98
N ALA A 122 18.90 0.77 1.29
CA ALA A 122 18.67 -0.51 0.63
C ALA A 122 18.29 -1.59 1.66
N TYR A 123 17.17 -2.28 1.42
CA TYR A 123 16.62 -3.27 2.35
C TYR A 123 17.66 -4.30 2.82
N ALA A 124 18.49 -4.81 1.91
CA ALA A 124 19.54 -5.78 2.25
C ALA A 124 20.58 -5.22 3.25
N LEU A 125 20.89 -3.92 3.18
CA LEU A 125 21.81 -3.26 4.10
C LEU A 125 21.15 -2.97 5.45
N VAL A 126 19.85 -2.64 5.46
CA VAL A 126 19.08 -2.53 6.70
C VAL A 126 19.03 -3.89 7.43
N GLN A 127 18.81 -4.99 6.71
CA GLN A 127 18.84 -6.33 7.30
C GLN A 127 20.24 -6.70 7.81
N ARG A 128 21.30 -6.34 7.08
CA ARG A 128 22.68 -6.51 7.56
C ARG A 128 22.92 -5.72 8.83
N ALA A 129 22.53 -4.45 8.89
CA ALA A 129 22.66 -3.61 10.07
C ALA A 129 21.91 -4.19 11.27
N LYS A 130 20.68 -4.71 11.08
CA LYS A 130 19.92 -5.39 12.15
C LYS A 130 20.62 -6.63 12.67
N ALA A 131 21.28 -7.40 11.79
CA ALA A 131 22.06 -8.55 12.20
C ALA A 131 23.26 -8.13 13.05
N GLU A 132 23.98 -7.07 12.65
CA GLU A 132 25.18 -6.62 13.35
C GLU A 132 24.86 -5.90 14.65
N ALA A 133 23.72 -5.21 14.72
CA ALA A 133 23.26 -4.60 15.96
C ALA A 133 22.99 -5.65 17.07
N ARG A 134 22.72 -6.91 16.72
CA ARG A 134 22.54 -8.02 17.68
C ARG A 134 23.83 -8.76 18.00
N ASN A 135 24.91 -8.50 17.27
CA ASN A 135 26.19 -9.17 17.43
C ASN A 135 27.19 -8.20 18.06
N GLU A 136 28.10 -8.71 18.87
CA GLU A 136 29.15 -7.92 19.52
C GLU A 136 30.48 -7.96 18.76
N GLU A 137 30.58 -8.75 17.68
CA GLU A 137 31.81 -8.90 16.87
C GLU A 137 32.36 -7.55 16.36
N TRP A 138 31.49 -6.60 16.01
CA TRP A 138 31.94 -5.28 15.54
C TRP A 138 32.68 -4.49 16.63
N LEU A 139 32.42 -4.74 17.93
CA LEU A 139 33.11 -4.09 19.04
C LEU A 139 34.61 -4.44 19.06
N GLN A 140 35.00 -5.57 18.46
CA GLN A 140 36.41 -5.97 18.33
C GLN A 140 37.20 -5.05 17.37
N ARG A 141 36.50 -4.25 16.55
CA ARG A 141 37.10 -3.25 15.67
C ARG A 141 37.31 -1.90 16.34
N LEU A 142 36.87 -1.72 17.59
CA LEU A 142 37.09 -0.50 18.34
C LEU A 142 38.55 -0.47 18.83
N PHE A 143 39.27 0.60 18.49
CA PHE A 143 40.66 0.78 18.89
C PHE A 143 40.87 1.00 20.39
N ASN A 144 39.83 1.43 21.12
CA ASN A 144 39.87 1.66 22.57
C ASN A 144 38.56 1.18 23.21
N SER A 145 38.65 0.24 24.15
CA SER A 145 37.50 -0.19 24.96
C SER A 145 37.16 0.90 25.98
N SER A 146 36.10 1.68 25.71
CA SER A 146 35.51 2.58 26.71
C SER A 146 34.83 1.80 27.84
N THR A 147 34.66 2.44 28.99
CA THR A 147 33.96 1.88 30.17
C THR A 147 32.48 1.58 29.93
N SER A 148 31.88 2.17 28.89
CA SER A 148 30.53 1.85 28.39
C SER A 148 30.63 1.40 26.94
N GLN A 149 29.99 0.27 26.61
CA GLN A 149 29.96 -0.23 25.24
C GLN A 149 28.89 0.51 24.42
N PRO A 150 29.24 1.01 23.22
CA PRO A 150 28.28 1.68 22.34
C PRO A 150 27.21 0.70 21.86
N ARG A 151 25.96 1.18 21.77
CA ARG A 151 24.83 0.41 21.23
C ARG A 151 24.59 0.78 19.77
N VAL A 152 23.91 -0.10 19.05
CA VAL A 152 23.51 0.13 17.66
C VAL A 152 21.99 0.15 17.56
N PHE A 153 21.46 1.19 16.93
CA PHE A 153 20.06 1.34 16.58
C PHE A 153 19.88 1.26 15.07
N VAL A 154 18.82 0.60 14.63
CA VAL A 154 18.41 0.60 13.23
C VAL A 154 17.05 1.28 13.13
N ALA A 155 17.06 2.57 12.83
CA ALA A 155 15.91 3.46 13.01
C ALA A 155 15.99 4.68 12.06
N PRO A 156 14.91 5.47 11.91
CA PRO A 156 14.91 6.66 11.07
C PRO A 156 15.83 7.79 11.58
N ILE A 157 16.33 8.60 10.65
CA ILE A 157 17.13 9.81 10.90
C ILE A 157 16.47 11.01 10.19
N ALA A 158 16.60 12.22 10.73
CA ALA A 158 16.19 13.45 10.07
C ALA A 158 17.39 14.20 9.46
N ALA A 159 17.24 14.74 8.26
CA ALA A 159 18.26 15.47 7.51
C ALA A 159 17.76 16.84 7.05
N GLY A 160 18.60 17.87 7.15
CA GLY A 160 18.32 19.19 6.59
C GLY A 160 19.56 20.07 6.58
N GLU A 161 19.46 21.31 6.11
CA GLU A 161 20.60 22.20 5.94
C GLU A 161 20.99 22.99 7.20
N LYS A 162 20.33 22.75 8.34
CA LYS A 162 20.55 23.47 9.60
C LYS A 162 21.23 22.60 10.65
N VAL A 163 22.25 23.16 11.31
CA VAL A 163 22.81 22.58 12.54
C VAL A 163 21.84 22.84 13.70
N VAL A 164 21.27 21.78 14.26
CA VAL A 164 20.35 21.88 15.41
C VAL A 164 21.16 21.93 16.72
N ALA A 165 21.31 23.13 17.28
CA ALA A 165 22.22 23.40 18.40
C ALA A 165 21.55 23.62 19.76
N SER A 166 20.22 23.63 19.85
CA SER A 166 19.50 23.90 21.12
C SER A 166 18.24 23.05 21.26
N LYS A 167 17.98 22.63 22.50
CA LYS A 167 16.75 21.91 22.88
C LYS A 167 15.49 22.76 22.78
N GLU A 168 15.64 24.07 22.89
CA GLU A 168 14.58 25.06 22.74
C GLU A 168 14.33 25.45 21.27
N SER A 169 15.14 24.94 20.33
CA SER A 169 14.98 25.30 18.92
C SER A 169 13.63 24.85 18.35
N ASP A 170 12.97 25.75 17.63
CA ASP A 170 11.72 25.46 16.92
C ASP A 170 11.91 24.29 15.94
N VAL A 171 13.10 24.18 15.34
CA VAL A 171 13.46 23.06 14.45
C VAL A 171 13.44 21.73 15.18
N LEU A 172 13.98 21.63 16.40
CA LEU A 172 13.94 20.38 17.15
C LEU A 172 12.50 20.02 17.58
N ASN A 173 11.73 21.00 18.05
CA ASN A 173 10.34 20.81 18.42
C ASN A 173 9.51 20.35 17.22
N PHE A 174 9.77 20.97 16.07
CA PHE A 174 9.19 20.59 14.79
C PHE A 174 9.57 19.15 14.40
N ILE A 175 10.85 18.78 14.46
CA ILE A 175 11.29 17.41 14.16
C ILE A 175 10.59 16.40 15.08
N ARG A 176 10.52 16.69 16.39
CA ARG A 176 9.82 15.81 17.35
C ARG A 176 8.31 15.73 17.14
N GLY A 177 7.68 16.80 16.67
CA GLY A 177 6.24 16.85 16.40
C GLY A 177 5.86 16.16 15.09
N SER A 178 6.71 16.24 14.06
CA SER A 178 6.40 15.81 12.70
C SER A 178 7.10 14.53 12.26
N TYR A 179 8.25 14.19 12.86
CA TYR A 179 9.10 13.03 12.56
C TYR A 179 9.46 12.32 13.87
N ASN A 180 8.43 11.99 14.65
CA ASN A 180 8.59 11.59 16.05
C ASN A 180 9.28 10.24 16.24
N ASP A 181 9.47 9.46 15.18
CA ASP A 181 10.18 8.19 15.10
C ASP A 181 11.68 8.36 14.87
N ALA A 182 12.14 9.50 14.33
CA ALA A 182 13.55 9.80 14.13
C ALA A 182 14.32 9.92 15.46
N ILE A 183 15.46 9.24 15.57
CA ILE A 183 16.28 9.22 16.79
C ILE A 183 17.54 10.10 16.72
N ALA A 184 17.93 10.52 15.51
CA ALA A 184 19.07 11.38 15.25
C ALA A 184 18.77 12.44 14.17
N VAL A 185 19.57 13.50 14.14
CA VAL A 185 19.53 14.56 13.10
C VAL A 185 20.94 14.85 12.56
N GLU A 186 21.05 15.01 11.24
CA GLU A 186 22.28 15.28 10.48
C GLU A 186 21.98 16.12 9.23
N MET A 187 22.95 16.30 8.32
CA MET A 187 22.84 17.28 7.22
C MET A 187 23.09 16.73 5.81
N GLU A 188 23.38 15.44 5.60
CA GLU A 188 23.78 14.92 4.28
C GLU A 188 22.96 13.73 3.77
N GLY A 189 22.36 12.96 4.68
CA GLY A 189 21.84 11.62 4.40
C GLY A 189 20.70 11.60 3.39
N PHE A 190 19.87 12.65 3.37
CA PHE A 190 18.77 12.75 2.41
C PHE A 190 19.30 12.98 0.98
N GLY A 191 20.25 13.90 0.79
CA GLY A 191 20.87 14.15 -0.51
C GLY A 191 21.63 12.94 -1.04
N PHE A 192 22.40 12.29 -0.17
CA PHE A 192 23.11 11.05 -0.48
C PHE A 192 22.18 9.93 -0.98
N LEU A 193 21.10 9.64 -0.24
CA LEU A 193 20.14 8.60 -0.63
C LEU A 193 19.34 9.01 -1.88
N SER A 194 19.07 10.29 -2.08
CA SER A 194 18.42 10.80 -3.29
C SER A 194 19.25 10.55 -4.54
N ALA A 195 20.57 10.74 -4.48
CA ALA A 195 21.47 10.41 -5.58
C ALA A 195 21.54 8.89 -5.82
N ALA A 196 21.67 8.09 -4.75
CA ALA A 196 21.73 6.64 -4.86
C ALA A 196 20.43 6.03 -5.43
N PHE A 197 19.26 6.61 -5.12
CA PHE A 197 17.96 6.16 -5.62
C PHE A 197 17.88 6.10 -7.15
N ALA A 198 18.61 6.97 -7.86
CA ALA A 198 18.68 6.96 -9.33
C ALA A 198 19.42 5.73 -9.90
N TYR A 199 20.08 4.92 -9.06
CA TYR A 199 20.91 3.79 -9.45
C TYR A 199 20.42 2.46 -8.85
N PRO A 200 19.52 1.72 -9.53
CA PRO A 200 18.82 0.56 -8.94
C PRO A 200 19.72 -0.62 -8.56
N ASN A 201 20.94 -0.68 -9.11
CA ASN A 201 21.88 -1.78 -8.86
C ASN A 201 22.82 -1.53 -7.67
N ILE A 202 22.80 -0.34 -7.08
CA ILE A 202 23.69 0.04 -5.98
C ILE A 202 22.94 -0.02 -4.67
N LYS A 203 23.54 -0.67 -3.67
CA LYS A 203 22.96 -0.72 -2.32
C LYS A 203 23.57 0.40 -1.49
N ALA A 204 22.73 1.33 -1.03
CA ALA A 204 23.15 2.46 -0.21
C ALA A 204 22.56 2.46 1.19
N ILE A 205 23.31 2.97 2.18
CA ILE A 205 22.83 3.19 3.56
C ILE A 205 23.58 4.35 4.22
N VAL A 206 22.89 5.08 5.09
CA VAL A 206 23.47 6.11 5.97
C VAL A 206 23.70 5.50 7.35
N ILE A 207 24.89 5.69 7.92
CA ILE A 207 25.27 5.18 9.25
C ILE A 207 25.92 6.33 10.03
N ARG A 208 25.37 6.64 11.20
CA ARG A 208 25.79 7.78 12.01
C ARG A 208 26.22 7.40 13.42
N GLY A 209 27.32 7.98 13.90
CA GLY A 209 27.71 7.93 15.31
C GLY A 209 27.19 9.14 16.08
N ILE A 210 26.64 8.95 17.27
CA ILE A 210 26.09 10.07 18.06
C ILE A 210 27.22 10.83 18.76
N SER A 211 27.48 12.07 18.33
CA SER A 211 28.55 12.94 18.89
C SER A 211 28.07 13.83 20.03
N ASP A 212 26.79 14.16 20.05
CA ASP A 212 26.17 15.08 20.98
C ASP A 212 24.69 14.75 21.16
N LEU A 213 24.12 15.13 22.31
CA LEU A 213 22.69 15.05 22.58
C LEU A 213 22.12 16.46 22.58
N ILE A 214 21.11 16.69 21.75
CA ILE A 214 20.52 18.03 21.61
C ILE A 214 19.74 18.41 22.89
N GLN A 215 19.38 17.45 23.74
CA GLN A 215 18.73 17.68 25.03
C GLN A 215 19.63 18.34 26.10
N ASP A 216 20.97 18.21 26.02
CA ASP A 216 21.89 18.56 27.13
C ASP A 216 23.11 19.42 26.70
N LYS A 217 22.98 20.25 25.66
CA LYS A 217 24.11 21.09 25.16
C LYS A 217 24.67 22.14 26.16
N ASN A 218 24.04 22.35 27.32
CA ASN A 218 24.48 23.31 28.33
C ASN A 218 25.30 22.72 29.49
N ALA A 219 25.57 21.41 29.49
CA ALA A 219 26.54 20.82 30.41
C ALA A 219 27.78 20.40 29.62
N ALA A 220 28.95 20.95 29.95
CA ALA A 220 30.19 20.25 29.65
C ALA A 220 30.10 18.90 30.39
N ASP A 221 29.74 17.83 29.69
CA ASP A 221 29.58 16.52 30.29
C ASP A 221 30.97 15.97 30.64
N PRO A 222 31.41 16.02 31.92
CA PRO A 222 32.76 15.65 32.30
C PRO A 222 32.99 14.15 32.11
N ILE A 223 31.92 13.35 31.99
CA ILE A 223 31.94 11.90 31.84
C ILE A 223 32.32 11.52 30.40
N HIS A 224 31.92 12.33 29.42
CA HIS A 224 32.02 11.99 28.00
C HIS A 224 33.14 12.71 27.26
N GLY A 225 33.84 13.64 27.90
CA GLY A 225 34.97 14.39 27.32
C GLY A 225 34.56 15.66 26.58
N ASN A 226 35.55 16.38 26.05
CA ASN A 226 35.32 17.60 25.25
C ASN A 226 34.69 17.26 23.88
N GLU A 227 34.24 18.28 23.15
CA GLU A 227 33.55 18.08 21.86
C GLU A 227 34.37 17.26 20.86
N LYS A 228 35.67 17.56 20.75
CA LYS A 228 36.58 16.84 19.86
C LYS A 228 36.67 15.36 20.23
N GLU A 229 36.84 15.05 21.51
CA GLU A 229 36.90 13.66 22.01
C GLU A 229 35.59 12.89 21.73
N ARG A 230 34.44 13.56 21.85
CA ARG A 230 33.14 12.95 21.53
C ARG A 230 32.97 12.68 20.04
N GLN A 231 33.34 13.65 19.18
CA GLN A 231 33.29 13.48 17.72
C GLN A 231 34.25 12.39 17.26
N GLU A 232 35.47 12.34 17.80
CA GLU A 232 36.42 11.27 17.54
C GLU A 232 35.85 9.92 17.95
N ARG A 233 35.32 9.78 19.17
CA ARG A 233 34.72 8.52 19.64
C ARG A 233 33.55 8.07 18.76
N ALA A 234 32.62 8.98 18.46
CA ALA A 234 31.48 8.69 17.59
C ALA A 234 31.93 8.25 16.19
N SER A 235 32.92 8.93 15.61
CA SER A 235 33.49 8.63 14.29
C SER A 235 34.16 7.26 14.24
N HIS A 236 34.91 6.88 15.29
CA HIS A 236 35.52 5.54 15.36
C HIS A 236 34.46 4.45 15.53
N ASN A 237 33.45 4.67 16.37
CA ASN A 237 32.39 3.68 16.62
C ASN A 237 31.58 3.40 15.34
N VAL A 238 31.17 4.45 14.63
CA VAL A 238 30.41 4.32 13.38
C VAL A 238 31.24 3.68 12.27
N SER A 239 32.53 4.01 12.18
CA SER A 239 33.44 3.41 11.20
C SER A 239 33.63 1.92 11.48
N ALA A 240 33.88 1.54 12.74
CA ALA A 240 33.98 0.14 13.16
C ALA A 240 32.72 -0.67 12.77
N PHE A 241 31.53 -0.12 13.04
CA PHE A 241 30.27 -0.76 12.66
C PHE A 241 30.09 -0.88 11.14
N ALA A 242 30.39 0.19 10.39
CA ALA A 242 30.31 0.18 8.93
C ALA A 242 31.24 -0.88 8.29
N PHE A 243 32.47 -0.99 8.78
CA PHE A 243 33.42 -2.00 8.29
C PHE A 243 33.05 -3.42 8.72
N GLU A 244 32.38 -3.63 9.86
CA GLU A 244 31.82 -4.95 10.19
C GLU A 244 30.66 -5.32 9.26
N MET A 245 29.77 -4.38 8.95
CA MET A 245 28.75 -4.61 7.93
C MET A 245 29.39 -5.03 6.61
N LEU A 246 30.43 -4.31 6.16
CA LEU A 246 31.15 -4.61 4.92
C LEU A 246 31.84 -5.98 4.95
N ALA A 247 32.44 -6.36 6.07
CA ALA A 247 33.13 -7.64 6.28
C ALA A 247 32.22 -8.86 6.11
N LYS A 248 30.91 -8.67 6.23
CA LYS A 248 29.93 -9.76 6.23
C LYS A 248 28.99 -9.72 5.02
N LEU A 249 29.16 -8.75 4.13
CA LEU A 249 28.48 -8.71 2.84
C LEU A 249 29.21 -9.61 1.83
N LYS A 250 28.49 -10.60 1.30
CA LYS A 250 28.97 -11.42 0.17
C LYS A 250 28.33 -10.91 -1.12
N ILE A 251 29.15 -10.37 -2.02
CA ILE A 251 28.69 -10.01 -3.37
C ILE A 251 28.87 -11.24 -4.26
N ASN A 252 27.79 -11.99 -4.48
CA ASN A 252 27.77 -13.13 -5.39
C ASN A 252 27.85 -12.63 -6.84
N GLY A 253 29.07 -12.53 -7.38
CA GLY A 253 29.30 -12.06 -8.75
C GLY A 253 30.64 -12.45 -9.39
N MET A 254 31.49 -13.25 -8.74
CA MET A 254 32.70 -13.80 -9.37
C MET A 254 32.90 -15.25 -8.94
N ASP A 255 32.52 -16.17 -9.83
CA ASP A 255 33.20 -17.47 -9.92
C ASP A 255 34.63 -17.17 -10.40
N PRO A 256 35.70 -17.58 -9.69
CA PRO A 256 37.09 -17.33 -10.11
C PRO A 256 37.48 -18.02 -11.42
N GLN A 257 36.58 -18.75 -12.07
CA GLN A 257 36.78 -19.33 -13.39
C GLN A 257 35.69 -18.83 -14.34
N GLY A 258 36.08 -18.00 -15.32
CA GLY A 258 35.19 -17.43 -16.33
C GLY A 258 34.43 -18.49 -17.14
N LYS A 259 33.26 -18.89 -16.65
CA LYS A 259 32.23 -19.58 -17.43
C LYS A 259 30.89 -18.90 -17.19
N SER A 260 30.37 -18.32 -18.28
CA SER A 260 29.00 -17.85 -18.40
C SER A 260 28.02 -18.87 -17.81
N ARG A 261 27.20 -18.45 -16.84
CA ARG A 261 26.10 -19.27 -16.32
C ARG A 261 25.01 -19.34 -17.39
N SER A 262 25.05 -20.42 -18.16
CA SER A 262 23.92 -20.93 -18.93
C SER A 262 22.74 -21.24 -18.00
N VAL A 263 21.54 -20.84 -18.44
CA VAL A 263 20.24 -21.23 -17.89
C VAL A 263 20.20 -22.74 -17.64
N PHE A 264 19.93 -23.15 -16.40
CA PHE A 264 19.86 -24.56 -16.01
C PHE A 264 18.47 -25.13 -16.32
N ARG A 265 18.43 -26.13 -17.22
CA ARG A 265 17.32 -27.10 -17.36
C ARG A 265 17.45 -28.18 -16.27
N PRO A 266 16.35 -28.71 -15.69
CA PRO A 266 16.44 -29.77 -14.68
C PRO A 266 16.93 -31.10 -15.26
N LYS A 267 17.68 -31.84 -14.43
CA LYS A 267 18.39 -33.10 -14.71
C LYS A 267 17.44 -34.30 -14.93
N GLY A 268 17.80 -35.14 -15.90
CA GLY A 268 17.55 -36.59 -15.84
C GLY A 268 18.89 -37.33 -15.76
N TRP A 269 19.05 -38.19 -14.75
CA TRP A 269 20.09 -39.22 -14.67
C TRP A 269 19.80 -40.29 -15.74
N GLY A 270 20.73 -40.96 -16.43
CA GLY A 270 22.19 -41.00 -16.39
C GLY A 270 22.70 -41.99 -17.45
N MET A 271 24.02 -42.17 -17.44
CA MET A 271 24.84 -43.15 -18.19
C MET A 271 25.28 -42.80 -19.63
N ASN A 272 26.55 -43.14 -19.86
CA ASN A 272 27.48 -42.71 -20.91
C ASN A 272 27.93 -43.98 -21.69
N PRO A 273 28.78 -43.90 -22.71
CA PRO A 273 28.46 -43.66 -24.12
C PRO A 273 28.96 -44.81 -25.03
N LYS A 274 28.41 -44.92 -26.25
CA LYS A 274 29.10 -45.37 -27.48
C LYS A 274 28.07 -45.33 -28.62
N ARG A 275 28.26 -44.47 -29.63
CA ARG A 275 29.03 -44.70 -30.87
C ARG A 275 28.19 -45.49 -31.90
N PHE A 276 28.17 -44.94 -33.11
CA PHE A 276 27.68 -45.47 -34.39
C PHE A 276 26.37 -44.91 -34.94
N SER A 277 26.59 -44.05 -35.95
CA SER A 277 25.88 -43.98 -37.23
C SER A 277 24.99 -45.18 -37.56
N ASP A 278 23.74 -44.94 -37.96
CA ASP A 278 23.35 -44.78 -39.37
C ASP A 278 21.82 -44.65 -39.47
N LYS A 279 21.39 -43.87 -40.48
CA LYS A 279 20.12 -43.88 -41.23
C LYS A 279 18.93 -44.63 -40.64
N VAL A 280 17.78 -43.94 -40.49
CA VAL A 280 16.44 -44.33 -41.00
C VAL A 280 15.49 -43.10 -40.89
N GLU A 281 14.96 -42.63 -42.03
CA GLU A 281 13.62 -42.01 -42.14
C GLU A 281 12.59 -43.13 -42.46
N PRO A 282 11.26 -42.90 -42.43
CA PRO A 282 10.41 -42.28 -41.40
C PRO A 282 9.16 -43.15 -41.13
N THR A 283 8.60 -43.21 -39.92
CA THR A 283 7.19 -43.62 -39.78
C THR A 283 6.51 -43.08 -38.51
N ALA A 284 5.30 -42.57 -38.74
CA ALA A 284 4.18 -42.44 -37.83
C ALA A 284 4.27 -41.36 -36.74
N SER A 285 3.85 -40.17 -37.15
CA SER A 285 2.96 -39.25 -36.44
C SER A 285 2.43 -39.75 -35.09
N VAL A 286 2.95 -39.17 -34.00
CA VAL A 286 2.11 -38.83 -32.86
C VAL A 286 1.86 -37.33 -33.00
N GLU A 287 0.63 -37.00 -33.40
CA GLU A 287 0.09 -35.65 -33.32
C GLU A 287 0.22 -35.17 -31.86
N THR A 288 1.25 -34.38 -31.58
CA THR A 288 1.14 -33.36 -30.56
C THR A 288 0.15 -32.34 -31.08
N THR A 289 -1.10 -32.44 -30.66
CA THR A 289 -2.05 -31.33 -30.72
C THR A 289 -1.45 -30.16 -29.96
N SER A 290 -0.74 -29.28 -30.67
CA SER A 290 -0.65 -27.90 -30.24
C SER A 290 -2.08 -27.42 -30.11
N LYS A 291 -2.56 -27.16 -28.88
CA LYS A 291 -3.79 -26.39 -28.71
C LYS A 291 -3.54 -25.08 -29.45
N GLN A 292 -4.12 -24.98 -30.64
CA GLN A 292 -4.17 -23.76 -31.42
C GLN A 292 -5.18 -22.90 -30.65
N PHE A 293 -4.68 -22.06 -29.74
CA PHE A 293 -5.55 -21.19 -28.95
C PHE A 293 -6.39 -20.36 -29.91
N ASP A 294 -7.71 -20.52 -29.82
CA ASP A 294 -8.66 -19.76 -30.64
C ASP A 294 -8.67 -18.32 -30.14
N ILE A 295 -8.61 -17.36 -31.07
CA ILE A 295 -8.70 -15.93 -30.75
C ILE A 295 -10.02 -15.65 -30.01
N GLU A 296 -11.11 -16.33 -30.38
CA GLU A 296 -12.39 -16.19 -29.69
C GLU A 296 -12.34 -16.70 -28.25
N GLU A 297 -11.65 -17.82 -28.01
CA GLU A 297 -11.45 -18.38 -26.67
C GLU A 297 -10.70 -17.38 -25.78
N MET A 298 -9.62 -16.78 -26.27
CA MET A 298 -8.84 -15.79 -25.51
C MET A 298 -9.62 -14.49 -25.25
N ILE A 299 -10.42 -14.02 -26.21
CA ILE A 299 -11.32 -12.87 -26.01
C ILE A 299 -12.44 -13.20 -25.01
N SER A 300 -12.87 -14.46 -24.92
CA SER A 300 -13.79 -14.90 -23.86
C SER A 300 -13.08 -14.99 -22.50
N GLU A 301 -11.86 -15.51 -22.46
CA GLU A 301 -11.08 -15.73 -21.23
C GLU A 301 -10.68 -14.43 -20.54
N ILE A 302 -10.34 -13.37 -21.28
CA ILE A 302 -10.05 -12.05 -20.70
C ILE A 302 -11.27 -11.47 -19.94
N ARG A 303 -12.47 -12.00 -20.21
CA ARG A 303 -13.75 -11.59 -19.60
C ARG A 303 -14.23 -12.56 -18.52
N SER A 304 -13.47 -13.61 -18.21
CA SER A 304 -13.87 -14.69 -17.30
C SER A 304 -14.16 -14.26 -15.86
N GLY A 305 -13.60 -13.14 -15.42
CA GLY A 305 -13.63 -12.69 -14.03
C GLY A 305 -12.70 -13.44 -13.09
N ASP A 306 -11.97 -14.44 -13.61
CA ASP A 306 -10.93 -15.18 -12.91
C ASP A 306 -9.57 -14.54 -13.23
N PRO A 307 -8.81 -14.07 -12.22
CA PRO A 307 -7.57 -13.34 -12.48
C PRO A 307 -6.46 -14.19 -13.09
N LEU A 308 -6.46 -15.51 -12.88
CA LEU A 308 -5.48 -16.41 -13.48
C LEU A 308 -5.79 -16.66 -14.96
N ILE A 309 -7.07 -16.85 -15.30
CA ILE A 309 -7.51 -17.01 -16.69
C ILE A 309 -7.31 -15.70 -17.46
N ALA A 310 -7.75 -14.58 -16.89
CA ALA A 310 -7.62 -13.27 -17.51
C ALA A 310 -6.16 -12.87 -17.74
N ALA A 311 -5.24 -13.16 -16.81
CA ALA A 311 -3.82 -12.88 -16.98
C ALA A 311 -3.18 -13.66 -18.16
N ASN A 312 -3.57 -14.92 -18.36
CA ASN A 312 -3.11 -15.72 -19.50
C ASN A 312 -3.62 -15.13 -20.82
N ALA A 313 -4.90 -14.74 -20.88
CA ALA A 313 -5.49 -14.12 -22.05
C ALA A 313 -4.83 -12.76 -22.39
N VAL A 314 -4.54 -11.93 -21.38
CA VAL A 314 -3.80 -10.67 -21.55
C VAL A 314 -2.43 -10.94 -22.17
N GLN A 315 -1.69 -11.93 -21.66
CA GLN A 315 -0.37 -12.25 -22.19
C GLN A 315 -0.40 -12.71 -23.65
N PHE A 316 -1.46 -13.42 -24.07
CA PHE A 316 -1.65 -13.84 -25.45
C PHE A 316 -2.07 -12.68 -26.38
N LEU A 317 -2.97 -11.82 -25.92
CA LEU A 317 -3.56 -10.73 -26.72
C LEU A 317 -2.67 -9.47 -26.79
N ARG A 318 -1.64 -9.35 -25.94
CA ARG A 318 -0.76 -8.17 -25.87
C ARG A 318 -0.14 -7.76 -27.21
N ASP A 319 0.22 -8.71 -28.07
CA ASP A 319 0.84 -8.45 -29.36
C ASP A 319 -0.19 -8.34 -30.52
N ARG A 320 -1.46 -8.04 -30.21
CA ARG A 320 -2.59 -8.00 -31.16
C ARG A 320 -3.47 -6.75 -30.98
N PRO A 321 -2.92 -5.54 -31.17
CA PRO A 321 -3.69 -4.29 -31.04
C PRO A 321 -4.84 -4.19 -32.04
N ASP A 322 -4.77 -4.91 -33.16
CA ASP A 322 -5.85 -5.03 -34.16
C ASP A 322 -7.15 -5.62 -33.59
N LEU A 323 -7.06 -6.37 -32.48
CA LEU A 323 -8.22 -6.97 -31.82
C LEU A 323 -8.89 -6.05 -30.79
N MET A 324 -8.33 -4.86 -30.48
CA MET A 324 -8.91 -3.94 -29.47
C MET A 324 -10.39 -3.62 -29.67
N PRO A 325 -10.91 -3.35 -30.88
CA PRO A 325 -12.34 -3.12 -31.09
C PRO A 325 -13.20 -4.30 -30.67
N ARG A 326 -12.72 -5.53 -30.92
CA ARG A 326 -13.41 -6.77 -30.55
C ARG A 326 -13.30 -7.05 -29.06
N ILE A 327 -12.14 -6.76 -28.47
CA ILE A 327 -11.91 -6.87 -27.03
C ILE A 327 -12.84 -5.92 -26.27
N LEU A 328 -13.13 -4.71 -26.78
CA LEU A 328 -14.04 -3.74 -26.18
C LEU A 328 -15.53 -4.13 -26.31
N ASP A 329 -15.88 -4.94 -27.31
CA ASP A 329 -17.26 -5.37 -27.57
C ASP A 329 -17.67 -6.55 -26.69
N PHE A 330 -17.86 -6.28 -25.39
CA PHE A 330 -18.28 -7.24 -24.36
C PHE A 330 -19.63 -6.91 -23.74
N ASP A 331 -20.36 -7.87 -23.19
CA ASP A 331 -21.62 -7.60 -22.48
C ASP A 331 -21.44 -6.74 -21.24
N THR A 332 -22.41 -5.87 -20.95
CA THR A 332 -22.42 -5.03 -19.74
C THR A 332 -22.52 -5.89 -18.48
N GLY A 333 -21.64 -5.66 -17.51
CA GLY A 333 -21.62 -6.42 -16.24
C GLY A 333 -20.26 -7.02 -15.87
N ILE A 334 -19.18 -6.56 -16.49
CA ILE A 334 -17.84 -7.09 -16.27
C ILE A 334 -17.34 -6.89 -14.82
N SER A 335 -16.80 -7.95 -14.23
CA SER A 335 -16.17 -7.91 -12.90
C SER A 335 -14.91 -7.01 -12.89
N PRO A 336 -14.49 -6.48 -11.73
CA PRO A 336 -13.28 -5.64 -11.65
C PRO A 336 -12.02 -6.28 -12.26
N VAL A 337 -11.90 -7.61 -12.18
CA VAL A 337 -10.81 -8.40 -12.77
C VAL A 337 -10.74 -8.24 -14.27
N SER A 338 -11.85 -8.53 -14.94
CA SER A 338 -11.95 -8.47 -16.40
C SER A 338 -11.82 -7.02 -16.91
N MET A 339 -12.33 -6.04 -16.16
CA MET A 339 -12.11 -4.63 -16.48
C MET A 339 -10.63 -4.24 -16.43
N GLU A 340 -9.91 -4.67 -15.40
CA GLU A 340 -8.48 -4.39 -15.28
C GLU A 340 -7.64 -5.12 -16.34
N ALA A 341 -8.06 -6.33 -16.73
CA ALA A 341 -7.42 -7.08 -17.81
C ALA A 341 -7.52 -6.34 -19.15
N VAL A 342 -8.71 -5.82 -19.50
CA VAL A 342 -8.89 -5.00 -20.71
C VAL A 342 -8.09 -3.70 -20.64
N ARG A 343 -8.13 -2.99 -19.50
CA ARG A 343 -7.34 -1.75 -19.31
C ARG A 343 -5.85 -1.99 -19.43
N THR A 344 -5.35 -3.13 -18.93
CA THR A 344 -3.94 -3.50 -19.04
C THR A 344 -3.50 -3.56 -20.50
N LEU A 345 -4.29 -4.20 -21.38
CA LEU A 345 -4.00 -4.22 -22.82
C LEU A 345 -4.08 -2.83 -23.45
N PHE A 346 -5.03 -2.00 -23.03
CA PHE A 346 -5.24 -0.68 -23.62
C PHE A 346 -4.13 0.30 -23.22
N ARG A 347 -3.56 0.14 -22.01
CA ARG A 347 -2.40 0.91 -21.54
C ARG A 347 -1.13 0.64 -22.34
N ASP A 348 -0.99 -0.55 -22.94
CA ASP A 348 0.16 -0.90 -23.77
C ASP A 348 0.18 -0.13 -25.11
N TYR A 349 -0.97 0.42 -25.56
CA TYR A 349 -1.11 1.16 -26.83
C TYR A 349 -1.99 2.42 -26.67
N PRO A 350 -1.56 3.41 -25.87
CA PRO A 350 -2.42 4.50 -25.37
C PRO A 350 -2.96 5.44 -26.46
N GLU A 351 -2.27 5.56 -27.60
CA GLU A 351 -2.74 6.35 -28.75
C GLU A 351 -3.89 5.63 -29.45
N GLN A 352 -3.67 4.38 -29.89
CA GLN A 352 -4.66 3.59 -30.62
C GLN A 352 -5.90 3.28 -29.77
N SER A 353 -5.69 2.92 -28.51
CA SER A 353 -6.79 2.69 -27.57
C SER A 353 -7.50 4.00 -27.24
N GLY A 354 -6.79 5.11 -27.05
CA GLY A 354 -7.38 6.44 -26.81
C GLY A 354 -8.31 6.88 -27.93
N GLU A 355 -7.87 6.75 -29.19
CA GLU A 355 -8.69 7.04 -30.37
C GLU A 355 -9.91 6.13 -30.49
N LEU A 356 -9.73 4.82 -30.30
CA LEU A 356 -10.84 3.85 -30.32
C LEU A 356 -11.89 4.17 -29.24
N LEU A 357 -11.44 4.45 -28.02
CA LEU A 357 -12.33 4.76 -26.91
C LEU A 357 -13.12 6.05 -27.19
N LEU A 358 -12.44 7.08 -27.70
CA LEU A 358 -13.07 8.35 -28.07
C LEU A 358 -14.11 8.17 -29.18
N ASP A 359 -13.82 7.37 -30.21
CA ASP A 359 -14.78 7.03 -31.27
C ASP A 359 -16.07 6.40 -30.68
N ARG A 360 -15.92 5.49 -29.71
CA ARG A 360 -17.07 4.87 -29.02
C ARG A 360 -17.85 5.85 -28.14
N VAL A 361 -17.17 6.79 -27.48
CA VAL A 361 -17.85 7.88 -26.75
C VAL A 361 -18.68 8.75 -27.70
N ASN A 362 -18.15 9.07 -28.88
CA ASN A 362 -18.86 9.89 -29.87
C ASN A 362 -20.08 9.18 -30.48
N GLN A 363 -20.12 7.84 -30.40
CA GLN A 363 -21.25 7.02 -30.84
C GLN A 363 -22.32 6.80 -29.75
N ALA A 364 -22.15 7.34 -28.54
CA ALA A 364 -23.02 7.11 -27.39
C ALA A 364 -24.52 7.35 -27.64
N HIS A 365 -24.86 8.33 -28.48
CA HIS A 365 -26.24 8.66 -28.85
C HIS A 365 -26.94 7.56 -29.69
N THR A 366 -26.16 6.71 -30.36
CA THR A 366 -26.66 5.54 -31.12
C THR A 366 -26.40 4.21 -30.40
N ASN A 367 -25.37 4.15 -29.57
CA ASN A 367 -24.99 2.95 -28.84
C ASN A 367 -24.47 3.33 -27.44
N TRP A 368 -25.40 3.68 -26.56
CA TRP A 368 -25.13 4.07 -25.18
C TRP A 368 -24.28 3.03 -24.44
N SER A 369 -24.64 1.75 -24.58
CA SER A 369 -23.95 0.64 -23.92
C SER A 369 -22.47 0.58 -24.27
N LEU A 370 -22.13 0.72 -25.55
CA LEU A 370 -20.73 0.72 -26.01
C LEU A 370 -19.98 1.97 -25.56
N GLY A 371 -20.63 3.14 -25.56
CA GLY A 371 -20.06 4.36 -25.02
C GLY A 371 -19.70 4.24 -23.54
N VAL A 372 -20.58 3.63 -22.72
CA VAL A 372 -20.33 3.43 -21.28
C VAL A 372 -19.15 2.49 -21.07
N LYS A 373 -19.06 1.39 -21.83
CA LYS A 373 -17.91 0.45 -21.78
C LYS A 373 -16.60 1.13 -22.17
N ALA A 374 -16.63 1.98 -23.20
CA ALA A 374 -15.47 2.76 -23.59
C ALA A 374 -15.05 3.72 -22.49
N ALA A 375 -16.00 4.45 -21.90
CA ALA A 375 -15.73 5.32 -20.77
C ALA A 375 -15.01 4.57 -19.64
N THR A 376 -15.48 3.37 -19.26
CA THR A 376 -14.84 2.59 -18.19
C THR A 376 -13.42 2.11 -18.50
N CYS A 377 -13.00 2.06 -19.77
CA CYS A 377 -11.67 1.62 -20.17
C CYS A 377 -10.63 2.77 -20.24
N PHE A 378 -11.04 4.04 -20.13
CA PHE A 378 -10.08 5.14 -20.05
C PHE A 378 -9.21 5.06 -18.80
N ASP A 379 -7.98 5.55 -18.97
CA ASP A 379 -6.93 5.67 -17.96
C ASP A 379 -6.05 6.89 -18.29
N ARG A 380 -5.22 7.35 -17.36
CA ARG A 380 -4.40 8.56 -17.47
C ARG A 380 -3.47 8.57 -18.68
N VAL A 381 -2.97 7.41 -19.11
CA VAL A 381 -2.10 7.30 -20.29
C VAL A 381 -2.79 7.78 -21.58
N HIS A 382 -4.12 7.81 -21.61
CA HIS A 382 -4.90 8.27 -22.76
C HIS A 382 -5.08 9.80 -22.79
N GLU A 383 -4.80 10.52 -21.69
CA GLU A 383 -5.02 11.96 -21.57
C GLU A 383 -4.53 12.78 -22.77
N PRO A 384 -3.29 12.58 -23.28
CA PRO A 384 -2.77 13.36 -24.41
C PRO A 384 -3.53 13.16 -25.74
N TYR A 385 -4.30 12.07 -25.88
CA TYR A 385 -4.88 11.65 -27.15
C TYR A 385 -6.38 11.93 -27.27
N CYS A 386 -7.09 12.09 -26.14
CA CYS A 386 -8.55 12.21 -26.16
C CYS A 386 -9.11 13.45 -25.45
N VAL A 387 -8.39 14.07 -24.52
CA VAL A 387 -8.97 15.08 -23.62
C VAL A 387 -9.52 16.30 -24.35
N ASP A 388 -8.82 16.82 -25.36
CA ASP A 388 -9.30 17.98 -26.11
C ASP A 388 -10.64 17.72 -26.80
N GLU A 389 -10.85 16.53 -27.36
CA GLU A 389 -12.13 16.16 -27.98
C GLU A 389 -13.21 15.91 -26.93
N LEU A 390 -12.89 15.23 -25.83
CA LEU A 390 -13.84 15.02 -24.74
C LEU A 390 -14.33 16.36 -24.16
N VAL A 391 -13.49 17.39 -24.15
CA VAL A 391 -13.87 18.75 -23.76
C VAL A 391 -14.75 19.40 -24.83
N ARG A 392 -14.42 19.25 -26.12
CA ARG A 392 -15.26 19.74 -27.23
C ARG A 392 -16.68 19.15 -27.18
N ASN A 393 -16.81 17.89 -26.76
CA ASN A 393 -18.10 17.22 -26.58
C ASN A 393 -19.00 17.87 -25.53
N LEU A 394 -18.47 18.70 -24.64
CA LEU A 394 -19.25 19.43 -23.64
C LEU A 394 -19.85 20.75 -24.18
N GLY A 395 -19.59 21.07 -25.45
CA GLY A 395 -20.09 22.27 -26.13
C GLY A 395 -21.58 22.21 -26.49
N PRO A 396 -22.12 23.34 -26.99
CA PRO A 396 -23.52 23.41 -27.43
C PRO A 396 -23.80 22.51 -28.62
N GLY A 397 -25.03 22.00 -28.72
CA GLY A 397 -25.50 21.22 -29.87
C GLY A 397 -25.02 19.76 -29.92
N ILE A 398 -24.21 19.31 -28.96
CA ILE A 398 -23.80 17.91 -28.81
C ILE A 398 -24.91 17.12 -28.10
N TYR A 399 -25.14 15.87 -28.52
CA TYR A 399 -26.12 14.98 -27.88
C TYR A 399 -25.83 14.78 -26.39
N ARG A 400 -26.89 14.81 -25.58
CA ARG A 400 -26.85 14.60 -24.12
C ARG A 400 -26.06 13.35 -23.72
N ASP A 401 -26.26 12.25 -24.44
CA ASP A 401 -25.60 10.98 -24.15
C ASP A 401 -24.07 11.08 -24.29
N ILE A 402 -23.60 11.77 -25.34
CA ILE A 402 -22.17 12.01 -25.57
C ILE A 402 -21.60 12.89 -24.46
N LYS A 403 -22.33 13.93 -24.03
CA LYS A 403 -21.92 14.81 -22.91
C LYS A 403 -21.74 14.01 -21.62
N GLN A 404 -22.72 13.18 -21.25
CA GLN A 404 -22.68 12.36 -20.03
C GLN A 404 -21.46 11.44 -19.99
N ILE A 405 -21.23 10.72 -21.09
CA ILE A 405 -20.13 9.77 -21.20
C ILE A 405 -18.77 10.50 -21.28
N SER A 406 -18.72 11.67 -21.92
CA SER A 406 -17.50 12.49 -21.97
C SER A 406 -17.09 13.00 -20.58
N ILE A 407 -18.05 13.36 -19.72
CA ILE A 407 -17.77 13.73 -18.32
C ILE A 407 -17.20 12.54 -17.55
N ASP A 408 -17.80 11.33 -17.68
CA ASP A 408 -17.28 10.13 -17.03
C ASP A 408 -15.86 9.78 -17.51
N ALA A 409 -15.61 9.88 -18.82
CA ALA A 409 -14.31 9.66 -19.44
C ALA A 409 -13.26 10.67 -18.95
N LEU A 410 -13.60 11.95 -18.84
CA LEU A 410 -12.71 12.99 -18.30
C LEU A 410 -12.33 12.71 -16.85
N GLY A 411 -13.26 12.23 -16.02
CA GLY A 411 -12.94 11.77 -14.66
C GLY A 411 -11.95 10.60 -14.61
N ARG A 412 -11.86 9.82 -15.69
CA ARG A 412 -11.01 8.61 -15.78
C ARG A 412 -9.67 8.82 -16.47
N CYS A 413 -9.55 9.76 -17.41
CA CYS A 413 -8.27 10.06 -18.05
C CYS A 413 -7.68 11.42 -17.64
N GLY A 414 -8.49 12.43 -17.35
CA GLY A 414 -8.02 13.79 -17.12
C GLY A 414 -7.22 13.98 -15.82
N GLY A 415 -6.34 14.99 -15.82
CA GLY A 415 -5.67 15.50 -14.63
C GLY A 415 -6.55 16.33 -13.66
N ILE A 416 -6.03 16.60 -12.46
CA ILE A 416 -6.72 17.32 -11.36
C ILE A 416 -7.14 18.75 -11.75
N GLY A 417 -6.44 19.39 -12.70
CA GLY A 417 -6.76 20.73 -13.20
C GLY A 417 -8.15 20.85 -13.82
N TRP A 418 -8.74 19.74 -14.29
CA TRP A 418 -10.07 19.72 -14.91
C TRP A 418 -11.22 19.96 -13.93
N GLY A 419 -11.01 19.82 -12.61
CA GLY A 419 -12.06 20.00 -11.61
C GLY A 419 -12.76 21.35 -11.67
N LEU A 420 -12.02 22.45 -11.91
CA LEU A 420 -12.59 23.79 -12.12
C LEU A 420 -13.14 24.00 -13.53
N GLN A 421 -12.56 23.35 -14.54
CA GLN A 421 -12.92 23.56 -15.94
C GLN A 421 -14.25 22.87 -16.27
N LEU A 422 -14.50 21.68 -15.74
CA LEU A 422 -15.75 20.95 -15.95
C LEU A 422 -16.97 21.80 -15.55
N ARG A 423 -16.95 22.40 -14.37
CA ARG A 423 -18.07 23.23 -13.90
C ARG A 423 -18.21 24.53 -14.69
N LYS A 424 -17.10 25.22 -14.98
CA LYS A 424 -17.11 26.44 -15.81
C LYS A 424 -17.67 26.20 -17.21
N ILE A 425 -17.39 25.04 -17.80
CA ILE A 425 -17.91 24.66 -19.12
C ILE A 425 -19.41 24.38 -19.04
N LEU A 426 -19.87 23.67 -18.01
CA LEU A 426 -21.29 23.34 -17.82
C LEU A 426 -22.13 24.56 -17.41
N ASP A 427 -21.61 25.47 -16.60
CA ASP A 427 -22.32 26.68 -16.15
C ASP A 427 -22.26 27.85 -17.17
N SER A 428 -21.60 27.66 -18.31
CA SER A 428 -21.51 28.66 -19.39
C SER A 428 -22.90 29.10 -19.88
N PRO A 429 -23.14 30.40 -20.14
CA PRO A 429 -24.42 30.92 -20.64
C PRO A 429 -24.94 30.22 -21.90
N ILE A 430 -24.05 29.64 -22.69
CA ILE A 430 -24.32 28.91 -23.93
C ILE A 430 -24.96 27.53 -23.68
N ASN A 431 -24.77 26.96 -22.48
CA ASN A 431 -25.35 25.67 -22.06
C ASN A 431 -26.62 25.84 -21.20
N GLN A 432 -27.02 27.09 -20.86
CA GLN A 432 -28.17 27.38 -19.98
C GLN A 432 -29.55 27.11 -20.61
N GLU A 433 -29.63 26.76 -21.89
CA GLU A 433 -30.87 26.28 -22.52
C GLU A 433 -31.18 24.80 -22.18
N GLU A 434 -30.20 24.03 -21.68
CA GLU A 434 -30.37 22.66 -21.16
C GLU A 434 -30.43 22.67 -19.62
N GLU A 435 -31.31 21.87 -19.01
CA GLU A 435 -31.45 21.81 -17.54
C GLU A 435 -30.16 21.27 -16.88
N ASN A 436 -29.27 22.19 -16.45
CA ASN A 436 -27.95 21.91 -15.82
C ASN A 436 -27.98 20.88 -14.65
N ASP A 437 -29.13 20.68 -14.01
CA ASP A 437 -29.30 19.68 -12.94
C ASP A 437 -29.12 18.23 -13.40
N GLU A 438 -29.18 17.94 -14.71
CA GLU A 438 -29.17 16.57 -15.23
C GLU A 438 -27.77 15.92 -15.32
N PHE A 439 -26.70 16.72 -15.30
CA PHE A 439 -25.32 16.22 -15.39
C PHE A 439 -24.62 16.16 -14.03
N GLY A 440 -25.23 16.71 -12.97
CA GLY A 440 -24.60 16.90 -11.66
C GLY A 440 -23.99 15.62 -11.08
N TRP A 441 -24.67 14.47 -11.26
CA TRP A 441 -24.14 13.19 -10.79
C TRP A 441 -22.89 12.71 -11.56
N TYR A 442 -22.84 12.91 -12.88
CA TYR A 442 -21.66 12.58 -13.67
C TYR A 442 -20.47 13.46 -13.26
N VAL A 443 -20.71 14.73 -12.95
CA VAL A 443 -19.69 15.65 -12.45
C VAL A 443 -19.19 15.21 -11.07
N VAL A 444 -20.07 14.86 -10.13
CA VAL A 444 -19.68 14.32 -8.82
C VAL A 444 -18.77 13.10 -8.98
N ASN A 445 -19.16 12.16 -9.85
CA ASN A 445 -18.38 10.95 -10.11
C ASN A 445 -17.02 11.24 -10.76
N ALA A 446 -16.97 12.21 -11.68
CA ALA A 446 -15.71 12.64 -12.29
C ALA A 446 -14.79 13.28 -11.26
N LEU A 447 -15.29 14.23 -10.46
CA LEU A 447 -14.56 14.88 -9.38
C LEU A 447 -14.10 13.89 -8.31
N ALA A 448 -14.93 12.90 -7.96
CA ALA A 448 -14.58 11.83 -7.02
C ALA A 448 -13.40 11.00 -7.51
N ARG A 449 -13.33 10.68 -8.82
CA ARG A 449 -12.18 9.96 -9.40
C ARG A 449 -10.91 10.82 -9.45
N LEU A 450 -11.05 12.12 -9.73
CA LEU A 450 -9.92 13.05 -9.68
C LEU A 450 -9.38 13.21 -8.25
N PHE A 451 -10.29 13.35 -7.28
CA PHE A 451 -9.96 13.39 -5.86
C PHE A 451 -9.28 12.11 -5.40
N SER A 452 -9.84 10.93 -5.69
CA SER A 452 -9.30 9.65 -5.21
C SER A 452 -7.91 9.30 -5.76
N ARG A 453 -7.53 9.91 -6.89
CA ARG A 453 -6.21 9.76 -7.51
C ARG A 453 -5.21 10.83 -7.09
N SER A 454 -5.62 11.82 -6.30
CA SER A 454 -4.73 12.86 -5.81
C SER A 454 -3.73 12.27 -4.82
N THR A 455 -2.45 12.59 -4.97
CA THR A 455 -1.37 11.91 -4.23
C THR A 455 -0.63 12.81 -3.25
N ASN A 456 -0.65 14.13 -3.47
CA ASN A 456 -0.08 15.12 -2.57
C ASN A 456 -1.19 15.93 -1.89
N GLU A 457 -0.86 16.53 -0.74
CA GLU A 457 -1.83 17.19 0.14
C GLU A 457 -2.53 18.40 -0.50
N LEU A 458 -1.84 19.17 -1.36
CA LEU A 458 -2.48 20.31 -2.06
C LEU A 458 -3.56 19.83 -3.00
N ASP A 459 -3.23 18.83 -3.82
CA ASP A 459 -4.16 18.29 -4.80
C ASP A 459 -5.35 17.63 -4.12
N ILE A 460 -5.10 16.89 -3.02
CA ILE A 460 -6.16 16.29 -2.21
C ILE A 460 -7.07 17.38 -1.63
N SER A 461 -6.49 18.41 -1.00
CA SER A 461 -7.27 19.50 -0.40
C SER A 461 -8.08 20.25 -1.46
N TYR A 462 -7.45 20.58 -2.58
CA TYR A 462 -8.09 21.26 -3.70
C TYR A 462 -9.22 20.41 -4.31
N ALA A 463 -8.96 19.16 -4.67
CA ALA A 463 -9.97 18.28 -5.25
C ALA A 463 -11.10 17.98 -4.26
N SER A 464 -10.78 17.87 -2.96
CA SER A 464 -11.77 17.68 -1.89
C SER A 464 -12.73 18.86 -1.77
N GLU A 465 -12.20 20.09 -1.78
CA GLU A 465 -13.01 21.29 -1.67
C GLU A 465 -14.03 21.38 -2.82
N HIS A 466 -13.59 21.13 -4.06
CA HIS A 466 -14.45 21.18 -5.24
C HIS A 466 -15.49 20.06 -5.23
N LEU A 467 -15.09 18.84 -4.88
CA LEU A 467 -16.00 17.72 -4.73
C LEU A 467 -17.05 17.98 -3.64
N LEU A 468 -16.63 18.53 -2.49
CA LEU A 468 -17.53 18.85 -1.39
C LEU A 468 -18.53 19.95 -1.78
N GLN A 469 -18.08 21.01 -2.44
CA GLN A 469 -18.95 22.08 -2.95
C GLN A 469 -20.01 21.50 -3.90
N GLU A 470 -19.61 20.64 -4.84
CA GLU A 470 -20.53 19.99 -5.77
C GLU A 470 -21.52 19.08 -5.02
N LEU A 471 -21.06 18.28 -4.05
CA LEU A 471 -21.94 17.43 -3.24
C LEU A 471 -22.99 18.24 -2.47
N ILE A 472 -22.59 19.37 -1.88
CA ILE A 472 -23.51 20.27 -1.17
C ILE A 472 -24.53 20.84 -2.15
N GLN A 473 -24.09 21.34 -3.31
CA GLN A 473 -24.99 21.86 -4.35
C GLN A 473 -26.00 20.81 -4.81
N GLN A 474 -25.53 19.59 -5.13
CA GLN A 474 -26.40 18.50 -5.59
C GLN A 474 -27.39 18.04 -4.52
N SER A 475 -27.02 18.10 -3.24
CA SER A 475 -27.91 17.77 -2.14
C SER A 475 -29.10 18.73 -1.99
N GLN A 476 -28.94 19.99 -2.45
CA GLN A 476 -29.96 21.03 -2.41
C GLN A 476 -30.83 21.06 -3.67
N SER A 477 -30.44 20.32 -4.72
CA SER A 477 -31.16 20.26 -6.00
C SER A 477 -32.55 19.59 -5.84
N ARG A 478 -33.54 20.10 -6.59
CA ARG A 478 -34.93 19.59 -6.53
C ARG A 478 -35.07 18.15 -7.04
N LYS A 479 -34.15 17.71 -7.90
CA LYS A 479 -34.19 16.40 -8.56
C LYS A 479 -33.50 15.28 -7.75
N LYS A 480 -32.83 15.59 -6.63
CA LYS A 480 -32.25 14.63 -5.64
C LYS A 480 -31.46 13.47 -6.28
N TYR A 481 -30.62 13.73 -7.27
CA TYR A 481 -29.89 12.70 -8.02
C TYR A 481 -28.69 12.06 -7.30
N ALA A 482 -28.41 12.42 -6.05
CA ALA A 482 -27.19 11.97 -5.36
C ALA A 482 -27.24 10.46 -5.02
N ASN A 483 -26.56 9.63 -5.82
CA ASN A 483 -26.36 8.21 -5.56
C ASN A 483 -25.08 7.99 -4.72
N TYR A 484 -25.16 8.25 -3.42
CA TYR A 484 -24.04 8.11 -2.50
C TYR A 484 -23.40 6.71 -2.49
N SER A 485 -24.11 5.65 -2.92
CA SER A 485 -23.53 4.30 -3.03
C SER A 485 -22.43 4.24 -4.09
N SER A 486 -22.67 4.83 -5.27
CA SER A 486 -21.65 4.85 -6.31
C SER A 486 -20.51 5.82 -5.98
N LEU A 487 -20.75 6.84 -5.13
CA LEU A 487 -19.67 7.69 -4.61
C LEU A 487 -18.76 6.89 -3.67
N THR A 488 -19.34 6.11 -2.74
CA THR A 488 -18.54 5.24 -1.87
C THR A 488 -17.71 4.27 -2.69
N ASP A 489 -18.26 3.65 -3.73
CA ASP A 489 -17.52 2.70 -4.58
C ASP A 489 -16.33 3.35 -5.30
N ILE A 490 -16.46 4.60 -5.74
CA ILE A 490 -15.38 5.35 -6.41
C ILE A 490 -14.26 5.73 -5.43
N LEU A 491 -14.60 6.01 -4.17
CA LEU A 491 -13.66 6.52 -3.18
C LEU A 491 -13.02 5.42 -2.33
N LYS A 492 -13.77 4.35 -2.04
CA LYS A 492 -13.43 3.28 -1.08
C LYS A 492 -12.10 2.59 -1.38
N ASP A 493 -11.82 2.25 -2.64
CA ASP A 493 -10.61 1.48 -2.97
C ASP A 493 -9.42 2.37 -3.39
N PRO A 494 -9.59 3.45 -4.19
CA PRO A 494 -8.45 4.25 -4.63
C PRO A 494 -7.95 5.25 -3.58
N CYS A 495 -8.80 5.67 -2.64
CA CYS A 495 -8.38 6.54 -1.53
C CYS A 495 -7.53 5.75 -0.51
N ASN A 496 -6.89 6.48 0.40
CA ASN A 496 -6.08 5.92 1.48
C ASN A 496 -5.99 6.92 2.63
N ALA A 497 -5.23 6.60 3.69
CA ALA A 497 -5.09 7.43 4.89
C ALA A 497 -4.63 8.89 4.65
N LYS A 498 -4.01 9.20 3.50
CA LYS A 498 -3.67 10.59 3.11
C LYS A 498 -4.90 11.45 2.82
N HIS A 499 -6.00 10.83 2.39
CA HIS A 499 -7.29 11.50 2.17
C HIS A 499 -8.08 11.72 3.48
N GLY A 500 -7.55 11.21 4.62
CA GLY A 500 -8.23 11.25 5.91
C GLY A 500 -8.61 12.65 6.38
N ASP A 501 -7.76 13.65 6.19
CA ASP A 501 -8.06 15.02 6.65
C ASP A 501 -9.18 15.67 5.84
N ALA A 502 -9.26 15.37 4.53
CA ALA A 502 -10.37 15.77 3.69
C ALA A 502 -11.70 15.18 4.21
N PHE A 503 -11.73 13.87 4.48
CA PHE A 503 -12.93 13.22 5.03
C PHE A 503 -13.28 13.70 6.45
N ILE A 504 -12.29 14.00 7.30
CA ILE A 504 -12.54 14.64 8.60
C ILE A 504 -13.23 15.99 8.40
N GLY A 505 -12.79 16.80 7.43
CA GLY A 505 -13.44 18.06 7.07
C GLY A 505 -14.91 17.87 6.65
N TRP A 506 -15.22 16.77 5.97
CA TRP A 506 -16.58 16.47 5.50
C TRP A 506 -17.56 16.12 6.64
N LEU A 507 -17.09 15.72 7.83
CA LEU A 507 -17.95 15.36 8.98
C LEU A 507 -18.82 16.53 9.47
N ALA A 508 -18.37 17.76 9.26
CA ALA A 508 -19.10 18.98 9.62
C ALA A 508 -20.19 19.37 8.60
N SER A 509 -20.34 18.64 7.50
CA SER A 509 -21.28 18.99 6.43
C SER A 509 -22.74 18.74 6.85
N GLU A 510 -23.59 19.73 6.58
CA GLU A 510 -25.05 19.62 6.60
C GLU A 510 -25.51 19.55 5.13
N PRO A 511 -25.55 18.34 4.53
CA PRO A 511 -26.42 17.24 4.96
C PRO A 511 -25.70 16.04 5.58
N SER A 512 -26.37 15.36 6.52
CA SER A 512 -25.81 14.20 7.27
C SER A 512 -25.41 13.01 6.38
N LYS A 513 -25.90 12.94 5.13
CA LYS A 513 -25.50 11.89 4.19
C LYS A 513 -24.06 12.05 3.67
N ILE A 514 -23.58 13.29 3.51
CA ILE A 514 -22.16 13.57 3.21
C ILE A 514 -21.33 13.15 4.42
N ALA A 515 -21.73 13.56 5.63
CA ALA A 515 -21.06 13.18 6.86
C ALA A 515 -21.03 11.65 7.08
N SER A 516 -22.11 10.94 6.72
CA SER A 516 -22.16 9.46 6.79
C SER A 516 -21.19 8.83 5.80
N THR A 517 -21.13 9.35 4.57
CA THR A 517 -20.17 8.88 3.57
C THR A 517 -18.73 9.09 4.05
N ALA A 518 -18.45 10.24 4.65
CA ALA A 518 -17.14 10.53 5.25
C ALA A 518 -16.83 9.57 6.41
N ALA A 519 -17.78 9.34 7.32
CA ALA A 519 -17.62 8.38 8.41
C ALA A 519 -17.29 6.97 7.89
N PHE A 520 -18.05 6.47 6.92
CA PHE A 520 -17.79 5.18 6.27
C PHE A 520 -16.36 5.10 5.75
N LEU A 521 -15.92 6.10 4.97
CA LEU A 521 -14.58 6.12 4.37
C LEU A 521 -13.46 6.23 5.43
N LEU A 522 -13.67 6.99 6.50
CA LEU A 522 -12.72 7.10 7.62
C LEU A 522 -12.55 5.77 8.36
N GLY A 523 -13.65 5.04 8.56
CA GLY A 523 -13.65 3.69 9.10
C GLY A 523 -12.97 2.69 8.19
N TRP A 524 -13.36 2.67 6.91
CA TRP A 524 -12.80 1.79 5.88
C TRP A 524 -11.28 1.92 5.77
N HIS A 525 -10.76 3.15 5.75
CA HIS A 525 -9.32 3.40 5.67
C HIS A 525 -8.62 3.41 7.04
N LYS A 526 -9.31 3.04 8.13
CA LYS A 526 -8.77 2.96 9.51
C LYS A 526 -8.00 4.22 9.93
N VAL A 527 -8.59 5.41 9.67
CA VAL A 527 -7.95 6.70 9.93
C VAL A 527 -7.96 7.01 11.43
N MET A 528 -6.92 6.60 12.17
CA MET A 528 -6.85 6.73 13.63
C MET A 528 -7.11 8.15 14.17
N ARG A 529 -6.62 9.19 13.48
CA ARG A 529 -6.81 10.59 13.91
C ARG A 529 -8.27 11.07 13.82
N ALA A 530 -9.16 10.31 13.17
CA ALA A 530 -10.58 10.63 13.03
C ALA A 530 -11.43 10.26 14.26
N VAL A 531 -10.90 9.48 15.21
CA VAL A 531 -11.65 9.02 16.40
C VAL A 531 -12.25 10.18 17.19
N LYS A 532 -11.44 11.18 17.54
CA LYS A 532 -11.91 12.37 18.28
C LYS A 532 -12.94 13.19 17.47
N PRO A 533 -12.71 13.54 16.19
CA PRO A 533 -13.72 14.19 15.35
C PRO A 533 -15.04 13.42 15.23
N LEU A 534 -15.00 12.10 15.07
CA LEU A 534 -16.20 11.25 14.98
C LEU A 534 -17.01 11.29 16.27
N ILE A 535 -16.37 11.05 17.41
CA ILE A 535 -17.00 11.12 18.74
C ILE A 535 -17.65 12.48 18.95
N LYS A 536 -16.89 13.57 18.72
CA LYS A 536 -17.40 14.93 18.88
C LYS A 536 -18.62 15.21 17.99
N ARG A 537 -18.63 14.68 16.77
CA ARG A 537 -19.78 14.87 15.86
C ARG A 537 -20.99 14.06 16.29
N ILE A 538 -20.81 12.84 16.79
CA ILE A 538 -21.88 12.03 17.38
C ILE A 538 -22.48 12.77 18.59
N GLU A 539 -21.63 13.27 19.49
CA GLU A 539 -22.06 14.01 20.69
C GLU A 539 -22.87 15.27 20.34
N ASN A 540 -22.55 15.94 19.23
CA ASN A 540 -23.29 17.10 18.75
C ASN A 540 -24.68 16.76 18.18
N CYS A 541 -24.97 15.48 17.88
CA CYS A 541 -26.30 15.04 17.49
C CYS A 541 -27.23 14.80 18.71
N LEU A 542 -26.71 14.89 19.95
CA LEU A 542 -27.43 14.54 21.18
C LEU A 542 -28.46 15.59 21.62
N ILE A 543 -29.46 15.84 20.78
CA ILE A 543 -30.68 16.58 21.13
C ILE A 543 -31.87 15.61 21.07
N VAL A 544 -32.85 15.83 21.94
CA VAL A 544 -34.15 15.14 21.96
C VAL A 544 -34.77 15.18 20.55
N ASP A 545 -35.20 14.03 20.05
CA ASP A 545 -35.79 13.78 18.71
C ASP A 545 -34.81 13.72 17.51
N LEU A 546 -33.92 12.72 17.50
CA LEU A 546 -33.06 12.38 16.34
C LEU A 546 -33.88 12.10 15.06
N THR A 547 -33.55 12.80 13.98
CA THR A 547 -34.02 12.51 12.63
C THR A 547 -33.45 11.19 12.10
N GLU A 548 -34.10 10.58 11.11
CA GLU A 548 -33.59 9.34 10.49
C GLU A 548 -32.20 9.53 9.84
N SER A 549 -31.92 10.73 9.33
CA SER A 549 -30.62 11.10 8.76
C SER A 549 -29.51 11.09 9.82
N GLU A 550 -29.79 11.63 11.01
CA GLU A 550 -28.86 11.61 12.14
C GLU A 550 -28.67 10.21 12.70
N ARG A 551 -29.74 9.40 12.81
CA ARG A 551 -29.64 7.98 13.20
C ARG A 551 -28.77 7.18 12.22
N SER A 552 -28.92 7.44 10.92
CA SER A 552 -28.06 6.85 9.90
C SER A 552 -26.60 7.28 10.06
N PHE A 553 -26.35 8.55 10.35
CA PHE A 553 -25.00 9.06 10.59
C PHE A 553 -24.35 8.43 11.82
N ILE A 554 -25.04 8.42 12.98
CA ILE A 554 -24.51 7.88 14.23
C ILE A 554 -24.11 6.41 14.04
N ARG A 555 -24.96 5.61 13.39
CA ARG A 555 -24.67 4.21 13.07
C ARG A 555 -23.40 4.05 12.22
N GLU A 556 -23.26 4.87 11.18
CA GLU A 556 -22.10 4.82 10.28
C GLU A 556 -20.81 5.28 10.99
N ALA A 557 -20.89 6.36 11.78
CA ALA A 557 -19.79 6.85 12.60
C ALA A 557 -19.35 5.84 13.67
N SER A 558 -20.31 5.11 14.26
CA SER A 558 -20.02 4.08 15.26
C SER A 558 -19.41 2.84 14.62
N SER A 559 -19.89 2.45 13.43
CA SER A 559 -19.24 1.41 12.61
C SER A 559 -17.80 1.80 12.26
N ALA A 560 -17.58 3.07 11.94
CA ALA A 560 -16.24 3.59 11.66
C ALA A 560 -15.32 3.55 12.89
N LEU A 561 -15.82 3.94 14.08
CA LEU A 561 -15.09 3.81 15.34
C LEU A 561 -14.70 2.36 15.62
N GLY A 562 -15.62 1.42 15.42
CA GLY A 562 -15.37 -0.01 15.56
C GLY A 562 -14.28 -0.51 14.60
N ARG A 563 -14.38 -0.17 13.32
CA ARG A 563 -13.39 -0.55 12.29
C ARG A 563 -12.00 0.07 12.51
N ILE A 564 -11.94 1.28 13.07
CA ILE A 564 -10.68 1.93 13.45
C ILE A 564 -10.01 1.19 14.62
N GLY A 565 -10.79 0.64 15.56
CA GLY A 565 -10.32 -0.34 16.54
C GLY A 565 -9.34 0.18 17.61
N THR A 566 -9.10 1.49 17.72
CA THR A 566 -8.20 2.03 18.76
C THR A 566 -8.81 1.89 20.16
N SER A 567 -7.97 1.84 21.20
CA SER A 567 -8.43 1.77 22.59
C SER A 567 -9.39 2.91 22.96
N ALA A 568 -9.16 4.13 22.45
CA ALA A 568 -10.05 5.27 22.70
C ALA A 568 -11.42 5.12 22.04
N ALA A 569 -11.48 4.50 20.86
CA ALA A 569 -12.75 4.22 20.17
C ALA A 569 -13.54 3.12 20.92
N LEU A 570 -12.85 2.05 21.33
CA LEU A 570 -13.43 0.98 22.15
C LEU A 570 -13.96 1.50 23.48
N GLU A 571 -13.17 2.30 24.22
CA GLU A 571 -13.56 2.89 25.49
C GLU A 571 -14.82 3.75 25.35
N TYR A 572 -14.90 4.57 24.29
CA TYR A 572 -16.10 5.35 23.98
C TYR A 572 -17.31 4.44 23.74
N LEU A 573 -17.22 3.48 22.82
CA LEU A 573 -18.32 2.57 22.49
C LEU A 573 -18.81 1.79 23.73
N LEU A 574 -17.88 1.29 24.55
CA LEU A 574 -18.19 0.57 25.79
C LEU A 574 -18.82 1.46 26.87
N SER A 575 -18.54 2.77 26.86
CA SER A 575 -19.13 3.72 27.81
C SER A 575 -20.57 4.11 27.47
N THR A 576 -21.03 3.86 26.24
CA THR A 576 -22.40 4.15 25.81
C THR A 576 -23.41 3.12 26.34
N PRO A 577 -24.69 3.51 26.58
CA PRO A 577 -25.73 2.57 27.01
C PRO A 577 -25.90 1.40 26.04
N GLU A 578 -26.18 0.19 26.53
CA GLU A 578 -26.39 -1.02 25.71
C GLU A 578 -27.50 -0.87 24.65
N SER A 579 -28.51 -0.04 24.93
CA SER A 579 -29.62 0.25 24.02
C SER A 579 -29.35 1.36 23.00
N SER A 580 -28.17 1.99 23.06
CA SER A 580 -27.79 3.10 22.18
C SER A 580 -27.43 2.62 20.76
N ILE A 581 -27.49 3.52 19.78
CA ILE A 581 -27.12 3.20 18.39
C ILE A 581 -25.61 3.01 18.28
N GLU A 582 -24.87 3.73 19.12
CA GLU A 582 -23.43 3.75 19.19
C GLU A 582 -22.86 2.37 19.50
N ARG A 583 -23.53 1.64 20.39
CA ARG A 583 -23.15 0.29 20.83
C ARG A 583 -22.89 -0.69 19.69
N TYR A 584 -23.62 -0.53 18.58
CA TYR A 584 -23.45 -1.34 17.36
C TYR A 584 -22.03 -1.31 16.79
N GLY A 585 -21.27 -0.24 17.00
CA GLY A 585 -19.88 -0.15 16.57
C GLY A 585 -19.01 -1.30 17.09
N LEU A 586 -19.35 -1.88 18.25
CA LEU A 586 -18.60 -2.98 18.87
C LEU A 586 -18.50 -4.22 17.97
N VAL A 587 -19.51 -4.47 17.13
CA VAL A 587 -19.54 -5.60 16.16
C VAL A 587 -18.28 -5.62 15.28
N PHE A 588 -17.79 -4.44 14.88
CA PHE A 588 -16.61 -4.31 14.01
C PHE A 588 -15.27 -4.35 14.76
N SER A 589 -15.28 -4.31 16.10
CA SER A 589 -14.09 -4.27 16.95
C SER A 589 -13.92 -5.53 17.82
N MET A 590 -14.71 -6.58 17.59
CA MET A 590 -14.71 -7.79 18.42
C MET A 590 -13.33 -8.45 18.54
N GLU A 591 -12.51 -8.38 17.49
CA GLU A 591 -11.14 -8.93 17.50
C GLU A 591 -10.15 -8.11 18.33
N GLU A 592 -10.45 -6.83 18.58
CA GLU A 592 -9.62 -5.92 19.38
C GLU A 592 -9.92 -6.03 20.89
N ILE A 593 -11.03 -6.68 21.28
CA ILE A 593 -11.37 -6.91 22.69
C ILE A 593 -10.47 -8.01 23.25
N THR A 594 -9.46 -7.62 24.02
CA THR A 594 -8.49 -8.57 24.60
C THR A 594 -9.01 -9.26 25.86
N ASP A 595 -9.79 -8.55 26.69
CA ASP A 595 -10.36 -9.09 27.93
C ASP A 595 -11.43 -10.14 27.62
N LEU A 596 -11.26 -11.35 28.15
CA LEU A 596 -12.09 -12.49 27.80
C LEU A 596 -13.50 -12.39 28.40
N SER A 597 -13.62 -11.92 29.64
CA SER A 597 -14.92 -11.77 30.31
C SER A 597 -15.76 -10.71 29.62
N LEU A 598 -15.15 -9.58 29.27
CA LEU A 598 -15.78 -8.53 28.50
C LEU A 598 -16.15 -9.00 27.09
N PHE A 599 -15.29 -9.77 26.42
CA PHE A 599 -15.61 -10.36 25.12
C PHE A 599 -16.89 -11.20 25.19
N HIS A 600 -17.00 -12.11 26.16
CA HIS A 600 -18.19 -12.95 26.32
C HIS A 600 -19.44 -12.15 26.68
N GLU A 601 -19.30 -11.11 27.50
CA GLU A 601 -20.39 -10.18 27.82
C GLU A 601 -20.93 -9.50 26.56
N VAL A 602 -20.03 -8.92 25.75
CA VAL A 602 -20.39 -8.22 24.50
C VAL A 602 -20.95 -9.19 23.46
N VAL A 603 -20.42 -10.42 23.34
CA VAL A 603 -20.99 -11.45 22.45
C VAL A 603 -22.46 -11.73 22.82
N ARG A 604 -22.74 -11.97 24.10
CA ARG A 604 -24.10 -12.25 24.56
C ARG A 604 -25.01 -11.03 24.35
N GLU A 605 -24.53 -9.84 24.68
CA GLU A 605 -25.25 -8.59 24.51
C GLU A 605 -25.69 -8.39 23.05
N LEU A 606 -24.74 -8.43 22.12
CA LEU A 606 -24.98 -8.13 20.71
C LEU A 606 -25.88 -9.17 20.04
N LEU A 607 -25.73 -10.47 20.38
CA LEU A 607 -26.54 -11.54 19.78
C LEU A 607 -27.96 -11.65 20.36
N THR A 608 -28.19 -11.21 21.62
CA THR A 608 -29.50 -11.36 22.29
C THR A 608 -30.38 -10.12 22.24
N SER A 609 -29.82 -8.94 21.93
CA SER A 609 -30.57 -7.69 22.04
C SER A 609 -31.76 -7.59 21.06
N GLU A 610 -32.97 -7.36 21.60
CA GLU A 610 -34.21 -7.23 20.79
C GLU A 610 -34.19 -6.00 19.86
N HIS A 611 -33.44 -4.95 20.19
CA HIS A 611 -33.29 -3.76 19.34
C HIS A 611 -32.50 -4.02 18.06
N HIS A 612 -31.52 -4.92 18.09
CA HIS A 612 -30.70 -5.27 16.93
C HIS A 612 -31.45 -6.28 16.03
N ASN A 613 -32.19 -7.22 16.63
CA ASN A 613 -32.95 -8.25 15.91
C ASN A 613 -34.14 -7.73 15.06
N ARG A 614 -34.66 -6.52 15.31
CA ARG A 614 -35.80 -5.95 14.54
C ARG A 614 -35.39 -5.26 13.25
N ASN A 615 -34.10 -5.00 13.05
CA ASN A 615 -33.62 -4.20 11.94
C ASN A 615 -32.76 -5.09 11.04
N HIS A 616 -33.34 -5.57 9.92
CA HIS A 616 -32.76 -6.58 9.02
C HIS A 616 -31.31 -6.33 8.57
N ARG A 617 -30.80 -5.10 8.69
CA ARG A 617 -29.40 -4.77 8.40
C ARG A 617 -28.43 -5.24 9.49
N TYR A 618 -28.84 -5.31 10.75
CA TYR A 618 -27.99 -5.68 11.90
C TYR A 618 -27.69 -7.19 11.93
N ASN A 619 -28.68 -8.03 11.61
CA ASN A 619 -28.47 -9.47 11.48
C ASN A 619 -27.46 -9.81 10.37
N ARG A 620 -27.23 -8.91 9.41
CA ARG A 620 -26.24 -9.16 8.36
C ARG A 620 -24.81 -9.04 8.84
N ASP A 621 -24.54 -8.43 10.00
CA ASP A 621 -23.19 -8.14 10.49
C ASP A 621 -22.74 -9.05 11.64
N HIS A 622 -23.58 -9.97 12.14
CA HIS A 622 -23.17 -10.93 13.16
C HIS A 622 -22.03 -11.86 12.71
N HIS A 623 -21.81 -12.00 11.41
CA HIS A 623 -20.68 -12.74 10.87
C HIS A 623 -19.32 -12.18 11.38
N PHE A 624 -19.20 -10.90 11.74
CA PHE A 624 -18.00 -10.37 12.40
C PHE A 624 -17.80 -10.95 13.80
N ILE A 625 -18.88 -11.15 14.56
CA ILE A 625 -18.86 -11.79 15.89
C ILE A 625 -18.43 -13.25 15.74
N PHE A 626 -19.04 -14.00 14.82
CA PHE A 626 -18.71 -15.41 14.58
C PHE A 626 -17.27 -15.57 14.09
N ARG A 627 -16.81 -14.67 13.21
CA ARG A 627 -15.40 -14.61 12.80
C ARG A 627 -14.48 -14.43 14.00
N ALA A 628 -14.78 -13.47 14.89
CA ALA A 628 -13.96 -13.20 16.07
C ALA A 628 -13.90 -14.40 17.02
N ILE A 629 -15.02 -15.08 17.29
CA ILE A 629 -15.06 -16.34 18.06
C ILE A 629 -14.12 -17.38 17.43
N GLY A 630 -14.23 -17.57 16.11
CA GLY A 630 -13.39 -18.48 15.33
C GLY A 630 -11.90 -18.16 15.40
N ARG A 631 -11.52 -16.90 15.18
CA ARG A 631 -10.13 -16.42 15.21
C ARG A 631 -9.49 -16.58 16.58
N ARG A 632 -10.25 -16.33 17.64
CA ARG A 632 -9.81 -16.50 19.03
C ARG A 632 -9.79 -17.97 19.48
N ARG A 633 -10.44 -18.86 18.72
CA ARG A 633 -10.68 -20.27 19.10
C ARG A 633 -11.41 -20.39 20.44
N ASP A 634 -12.36 -19.49 20.67
CA ASP A 634 -13.12 -19.42 21.92
C ASP A 634 -14.13 -20.58 22.00
N GLN A 635 -13.91 -21.49 22.95
CA GLN A 635 -14.75 -22.68 23.12
C GLN A 635 -16.03 -22.39 23.91
N GLU A 636 -16.06 -21.30 24.69
CA GLU A 636 -17.21 -20.94 25.52
C GLU A 636 -18.37 -20.44 24.67
N SER A 637 -18.10 -19.61 23.64
CA SER A 637 -19.11 -19.11 22.71
C SER A 637 -19.39 -20.01 21.49
N HIS A 638 -19.05 -21.31 21.55
CA HIS A 638 -19.39 -22.24 20.46
C HIS A 638 -20.91 -22.51 20.30
N PRO A 639 -21.76 -22.52 21.35
CA PRO A 639 -23.20 -22.76 21.19
C PRO A 639 -23.87 -21.74 20.27
N GLU A 640 -23.42 -20.49 20.30
CA GLU A 640 -23.87 -19.39 19.45
C GLU A 640 -23.60 -19.68 17.97
N LEU A 641 -22.44 -20.29 17.66
CA LEU A 641 -22.10 -20.70 16.30
C LEU A 641 -23.00 -21.83 15.79
N LEU A 642 -23.39 -22.77 16.66
CA LEU A 642 -24.28 -23.87 16.29
C LEU A 642 -25.69 -23.36 15.97
N VAL A 643 -26.20 -22.42 16.78
CA VAL A 643 -27.49 -21.76 16.51
C VAL A 643 -27.45 -21.02 15.18
N ALA A 644 -26.38 -20.26 14.91
CA ALA A 644 -26.23 -19.52 13.66
C ALA A 644 -26.06 -20.43 12.44
N LEU A 645 -25.42 -21.59 12.58
CA LEU A 645 -25.29 -22.59 11.51
C LEU A 645 -26.65 -23.16 11.06
N GLU A 646 -27.63 -23.24 11.95
CA GLU A 646 -29.01 -23.66 11.65
C GLU A 646 -29.92 -22.48 11.27
N GLY A 647 -29.37 -21.26 11.25
CA GLY A 647 -30.09 -20.02 10.97
C GLY A 647 -30.52 -19.84 9.52
N SER A 648 -31.33 -18.81 9.26
CA SER A 648 -31.84 -18.53 7.91
C SER A 648 -30.91 -17.67 7.04
N GLU A 649 -29.95 -16.96 7.64
CA GLU A 649 -29.06 -16.05 6.93
C GLU A 649 -27.81 -16.76 6.36
N PRO A 650 -27.60 -16.77 5.03
CA PRO A 650 -26.50 -17.52 4.40
C PRO A 650 -25.09 -17.13 4.87
N VAL A 651 -24.83 -15.84 5.07
CA VAL A 651 -23.50 -15.33 5.48
C VAL A 651 -23.18 -15.77 6.91
N GLU A 652 -24.16 -15.72 7.80
CA GLU A 652 -24.02 -16.20 9.19
C GLU A 652 -23.72 -17.70 9.24
N ARG A 653 -24.45 -18.51 8.46
CA ARG A 653 -24.18 -19.96 8.36
C ARG A 653 -22.77 -20.24 7.88
N GLY A 654 -22.34 -19.59 6.79
CA GLY A 654 -21.00 -19.74 6.24
C GLY A 654 -19.91 -19.31 7.23
N ALA A 655 -20.06 -18.15 7.87
CA ALA A 655 -19.10 -17.64 8.84
C ALA A 655 -19.02 -18.53 10.08
N SER A 656 -20.14 -19.08 10.53
CA SER A 656 -20.21 -20.02 11.66
C SER A 656 -19.54 -21.34 11.33
N ALA A 657 -19.74 -21.87 10.12
CA ALA A 657 -19.04 -23.07 9.65
C ALA A 657 -17.52 -22.87 9.66
N LEU A 658 -17.03 -21.74 9.14
CA LEU A 658 -15.60 -21.40 9.15
C LEU A 658 -15.07 -21.20 10.58
N ALA A 659 -15.84 -20.56 11.46
CA ALA A 659 -15.47 -20.38 12.87
C ALA A 659 -15.35 -21.73 13.60
N LEU A 660 -16.35 -22.61 13.47
CA LEU A 660 -16.35 -23.96 14.05
C LEU A 660 -15.17 -24.81 13.53
N ALA A 661 -14.82 -24.69 12.25
CA ALA A 661 -13.63 -25.30 11.67
C ALA A 661 -12.34 -24.83 12.36
N ARG A 662 -12.20 -23.51 12.59
CA ARG A 662 -11.06 -22.93 13.33
C ARG A 662 -10.97 -23.41 14.79
N LEU A 663 -12.11 -23.67 15.42
CA LEU A 663 -12.21 -24.25 16.77
C LEU A 663 -11.83 -25.74 16.82
N LYS A 664 -11.68 -26.41 15.66
CA LYS A 664 -11.60 -27.88 15.56
C LYS A 664 -12.79 -28.59 16.19
N TYR A 665 -13.96 -27.95 16.15
CA TYR A 665 -15.20 -28.60 16.56
C TYR A 665 -15.41 -29.83 15.67
N PRO A 666 -15.91 -30.97 16.19
CA PRO A 666 -16.12 -32.20 15.43
C PRO A 666 -17.29 -32.05 14.44
N LEU A 667 -17.13 -31.16 13.46
CA LEU A 667 -17.93 -31.11 12.26
C LEU A 667 -17.56 -32.34 11.44
N ASN A 668 -18.48 -33.29 11.30
CA ASN A 668 -18.22 -34.40 10.40
C ASN A 668 -18.24 -33.88 8.94
N GLN A 669 -17.47 -34.52 8.06
CA GLN A 669 -17.41 -34.12 6.64
C GLN A 669 -18.78 -34.17 5.95
N ASN A 670 -19.72 -34.98 6.44
CA ASN A 670 -21.07 -35.08 5.89
C ASN A 670 -21.93 -33.86 6.23
N ASP A 671 -21.73 -33.22 7.37
CA ASP A 671 -22.47 -32.02 7.80
C ASP A 671 -22.00 -30.79 7.02
N LEU A 672 -20.69 -30.67 6.76
CA LEU A 672 -20.15 -29.63 5.88
C LEU A 672 -20.56 -29.83 4.41
N ARG A 673 -20.56 -31.07 3.91
CA ARG A 673 -21.08 -31.38 2.57
C ARG A 673 -22.58 -31.12 2.46
N ARG A 674 -23.37 -31.48 3.46
CA ARG A 674 -24.80 -31.16 3.52
C ARG A 674 -25.04 -29.65 3.54
N ALA A 675 -24.27 -28.90 4.33
CA ALA A 675 -24.35 -27.44 4.35
C ALA A 675 -24.00 -26.84 2.98
N LEU A 676 -23.00 -27.41 2.28
CA LEU A 676 -22.65 -27.02 0.92
C LEU A 676 -23.77 -27.29 -0.09
N ASP A 677 -24.41 -28.47 0.00
CA ASP A 677 -25.55 -28.85 -0.85
C ASP A 677 -26.79 -27.99 -0.59
N GLN A 678 -26.92 -27.45 0.62
CA GLN A 678 -28.03 -26.57 1.04
C GLN A 678 -27.71 -25.08 0.86
N SER A 679 -26.50 -24.75 0.41
CA SER A 679 -26.08 -23.37 0.25
C SER A 679 -26.92 -22.64 -0.79
N ASN A 680 -27.45 -21.48 -0.40
CA ASN A 680 -28.35 -20.68 -1.23
C ASN A 680 -27.68 -19.41 -1.77
N SER A 681 -26.40 -19.18 -1.48
CA SER A 681 -25.61 -18.07 -2.00
C SER A 681 -24.13 -18.45 -2.23
N THR A 682 -23.49 -17.73 -3.14
CA THR A 682 -22.05 -17.83 -3.47
C THR A 682 -21.14 -17.59 -2.28
N VAL A 683 -21.44 -16.58 -1.46
CA VAL A 683 -20.66 -16.22 -0.27
C VAL A 683 -20.72 -17.32 0.80
N GLU A 684 -21.90 -17.93 1.01
CA GLU A 684 -22.05 -19.06 1.93
C GLU A 684 -21.25 -20.26 1.43
N GLY A 685 -21.41 -20.63 0.15
CA GLY A 685 -20.66 -21.73 -0.45
C GLY A 685 -19.15 -21.51 -0.38
N THR A 686 -18.69 -20.27 -0.60
CA THR A 686 -17.28 -19.90 -0.45
C THR A 686 -16.80 -20.11 0.99
N LEU A 687 -17.48 -19.55 1.99
CA LEU A 687 -17.10 -19.70 3.40
C LEU A 687 -17.12 -21.16 3.87
N ILE A 688 -18.07 -21.97 3.42
CA ILE A 688 -18.11 -23.41 3.73
C ILE A 688 -16.92 -24.13 3.08
N ARG A 689 -16.55 -23.80 1.84
CA ARG A 689 -15.32 -24.34 1.21
C ARG A 689 -14.07 -23.94 1.99
N LEU A 690 -13.97 -22.71 2.46
CA LEU A 690 -12.89 -22.28 3.34
C LEU A 690 -12.88 -23.07 4.66
N ALA A 691 -14.04 -23.39 5.22
CA ALA A 691 -14.17 -24.22 6.41
C ALA A 691 -13.63 -25.64 6.16
N ILE A 692 -13.95 -26.24 5.02
CA ILE A 692 -13.42 -27.54 4.60
C ILE A 692 -11.89 -27.48 4.45
N LEU A 693 -11.36 -26.46 3.77
CA LEU A 693 -9.90 -26.27 3.61
C LEU A 693 -9.19 -26.04 4.94
N THR A 694 -9.84 -25.39 5.90
CA THR A 694 -9.30 -25.18 7.25
C THR A 694 -9.16 -26.51 8.01
N ILE A 695 -10.03 -27.50 7.75
CA ILE A 695 -9.99 -28.83 8.37
C ILE A 695 -9.08 -29.79 7.59
N ASP A 696 -9.19 -29.78 6.27
CA ASP A 696 -8.50 -30.67 5.34
C ASP A 696 -7.94 -29.87 4.14
N PRO A 697 -6.73 -29.29 4.28
CA PRO A 697 -6.06 -28.57 3.20
C PRO A 697 -5.87 -29.39 1.92
N SER A 698 -5.77 -30.72 2.03
CA SER A 698 -5.51 -31.60 0.89
C SER A 698 -6.68 -31.70 -0.09
N SER A 699 -7.88 -31.29 0.35
CA SER A 699 -9.10 -31.25 -0.45
C SER A 699 -9.15 -30.10 -1.47
N TYR A 700 -8.15 -29.21 -1.52
CA TYR A 700 -8.15 -28.05 -2.42
C TYR A 700 -8.41 -28.42 -3.88
N ARG A 701 -7.76 -29.47 -4.39
CA ARG A 701 -7.91 -29.89 -5.79
C ARG A 701 -9.34 -30.29 -6.16
N ASP A 702 -10.10 -30.83 -5.20
CA ASP A 702 -11.50 -31.21 -5.42
C ASP A 702 -12.43 -29.99 -5.38
N LEU A 703 -12.00 -28.90 -4.74
CA LEU A 703 -12.79 -27.69 -4.51
C LEU A 703 -12.44 -26.54 -5.46
N GLU A 704 -11.25 -26.56 -6.07
CA GLU A 704 -10.67 -25.45 -6.85
C GLU A 704 -11.66 -24.92 -7.89
N ASP A 705 -12.16 -25.80 -8.77
CA ASP A 705 -12.99 -25.41 -9.90
C ASP A 705 -14.22 -24.61 -9.48
N GLN A 706 -14.92 -25.07 -8.45
CA GLN A 706 -16.12 -24.38 -7.97
C GLN A 706 -15.77 -23.14 -7.15
N LEU A 707 -14.69 -23.19 -6.35
CA LEU A 707 -14.22 -22.03 -5.61
C LEU A 707 -13.87 -20.89 -6.56
N ARG A 708 -13.11 -21.17 -7.63
CA ARG A 708 -12.75 -20.18 -8.66
C ARG A 708 -13.98 -19.60 -9.35
N ARG A 709 -14.98 -20.42 -9.67
CA ARG A 709 -16.27 -19.96 -10.22
C ARG A 709 -17.01 -19.04 -9.27
N ASP A 710 -17.11 -19.40 -7.98
CA ASP A 710 -17.81 -18.60 -6.98
C ASP A 710 -17.09 -17.27 -6.76
N LEU A 711 -15.75 -17.29 -6.64
CA LEU A 711 -14.95 -16.08 -6.47
C LEU A 711 -15.11 -15.13 -7.66
N SER A 712 -15.05 -15.66 -8.89
CA SER A 712 -15.17 -14.86 -10.12
C SER A 712 -16.55 -14.23 -10.29
N LYS A 713 -17.59 -14.81 -9.67
CA LYS A 713 -18.97 -14.35 -9.80
C LYS A 713 -19.26 -13.08 -9.01
N ASP A 714 -18.88 -13.02 -7.73
CA ASP A 714 -19.24 -11.88 -6.87
C ASP A 714 -18.33 -11.63 -5.67
N SER A 715 -17.16 -12.29 -5.55
CA SER A 715 -16.29 -12.08 -4.38
C SER A 715 -15.74 -10.66 -4.25
N TYR A 716 -15.68 -9.90 -5.33
CA TYR A 716 -15.33 -8.48 -5.31
C TYR A 716 -16.36 -7.60 -4.57
N MET A 717 -17.55 -8.15 -4.28
CA MET A 717 -18.59 -7.51 -3.48
C MET A 717 -18.56 -7.92 -2.01
N TYR A 718 -17.73 -8.91 -1.63
CA TYR A 718 -17.63 -9.37 -0.26
C TYR A 718 -16.97 -8.30 0.62
N ASP A 719 -17.24 -8.33 1.93
CA ASP A 719 -16.59 -7.42 2.85
C ASP A 719 -15.10 -7.75 3.04
N GLU A 720 -14.35 -6.81 3.60
CA GLU A 720 -12.90 -6.90 3.85
C GLU A 720 -12.52 -8.13 4.68
N TYR A 721 -13.36 -8.56 5.62
CA TYR A 721 -13.03 -9.66 6.53
C TYR A 721 -13.22 -11.01 5.86
N ILE A 722 -14.27 -11.18 5.05
CA ILE A 722 -14.46 -12.39 4.23
C ILE A 722 -13.34 -12.49 3.17
N THR A 723 -13.03 -11.40 2.48
CA THR A 723 -11.94 -11.39 1.49
C THR A 723 -10.57 -11.66 2.14
N THR A 724 -10.33 -11.16 3.35
CA THR A 724 -9.15 -11.52 4.16
C THR A 724 -9.14 -13.00 4.52
N ASP A 725 -10.28 -13.56 4.94
CA ASP A 725 -10.41 -14.99 5.26
C ASP A 725 -10.14 -15.88 4.04
N ILE A 726 -10.58 -15.49 2.84
CA ILE A 726 -10.25 -16.17 1.58
C ILE A 726 -8.74 -16.25 1.40
N ILE A 727 -8.04 -15.12 1.49
CA ILE A 727 -6.58 -15.05 1.30
C ILE A 727 -5.86 -15.88 2.37
N GLU A 728 -6.20 -15.70 3.64
CA GLU A 728 -5.52 -16.38 4.76
C GLU A 728 -5.69 -17.91 4.69
N VAL A 729 -6.91 -18.39 4.40
CA VAL A 729 -7.19 -19.83 4.33
C VAL A 729 -6.50 -20.46 3.12
N LEU A 730 -6.57 -19.83 1.93
CA LEU A 730 -5.91 -20.33 0.73
C LEU A 730 -4.39 -20.41 0.92
N VAL A 731 -3.76 -19.36 1.45
CA VAL A 731 -2.33 -19.36 1.76
C VAL A 731 -1.99 -20.41 2.83
N GLY A 732 -2.85 -20.57 3.83
CA GLY A 732 -2.68 -21.56 4.90
C GLY A 732 -2.79 -23.02 4.45
N THR A 733 -3.26 -23.30 3.23
CA THR A 733 -3.27 -24.68 2.70
C THR A 733 -1.88 -25.21 2.34
N GLU A 734 -0.92 -24.31 2.09
CA GLU A 734 0.41 -24.61 1.53
C GLU A 734 0.38 -25.33 0.15
N GLU A 735 -0.80 -25.42 -0.49
CA GLU A 735 -0.97 -25.98 -1.82
C GLU A 735 -0.56 -24.92 -2.88
N PRO A 736 0.36 -25.22 -3.83
CA PRO A 736 0.91 -24.20 -4.72
C PRO A 736 -0.12 -23.45 -5.58
N ASP A 737 -1.14 -24.14 -6.10
CA ASP A 737 -2.20 -23.54 -6.93
C ASP A 737 -3.17 -22.71 -6.07
N ALA A 738 -3.43 -23.13 -4.82
CA ALA A 738 -4.19 -22.34 -3.84
C ALA A 738 -3.49 -21.02 -3.48
N VAL A 739 -2.17 -21.07 -3.21
CA VAL A 739 -1.36 -19.87 -2.94
C VAL A 739 -1.37 -18.95 -4.15
N LYS A 740 -1.21 -19.51 -5.36
CA LYS A 740 -1.25 -18.75 -6.62
C LYS A 740 -2.61 -18.08 -6.84
N LEU A 741 -3.71 -18.76 -6.52
CA LEU A 741 -5.05 -18.19 -6.59
C LEU A 741 -5.21 -17.02 -5.59
N ALA A 742 -4.72 -17.17 -4.37
CA ALA A 742 -4.73 -16.10 -3.37
C ALA A 742 -3.93 -14.87 -3.84
N GLU A 743 -2.72 -15.08 -4.36
CA GLU A 743 -1.88 -14.01 -4.90
C GLU A 743 -2.56 -13.27 -6.05
N ALA A 744 -3.27 -13.99 -6.93
CA ALA A 744 -3.99 -13.40 -8.05
C ALA A 744 -5.21 -12.55 -7.63
N TRP A 745 -5.90 -12.92 -6.55
CA TRP A 745 -7.04 -12.16 -6.01
C TRP A 745 -6.64 -10.98 -5.12
N LYS A 746 -5.46 -11.04 -4.49
CA LYS A 746 -4.99 -10.02 -3.53
C LYS A 746 -5.11 -8.57 -4.02
N PRO A 747 -4.77 -8.21 -5.28
CA PRO A 747 -4.91 -6.83 -5.78
C PRO A 747 -6.37 -6.35 -5.80
N PHE A 748 -7.32 -7.26 -6.00
CA PHE A 748 -8.75 -6.96 -6.09
C PHE A 748 -9.44 -6.89 -4.73
N TYR A 749 -8.83 -7.47 -3.68
CA TYR A 749 -9.37 -7.42 -2.31
C TYR A 749 -8.73 -6.34 -1.42
N GLN A 750 -7.45 -6.02 -1.63
CA GLN A 750 -6.69 -5.16 -0.70
C GLN A 750 -6.44 -3.72 -1.20
N GLY A 751 -7.14 -3.24 -2.23
CA GLY A 751 -6.96 -1.87 -2.74
C GLY A 751 -5.51 -1.53 -3.11
N ALA A 752 -4.69 -2.54 -3.44
CA ALA A 752 -3.28 -2.38 -3.73
C ALA A 752 -3.10 -2.29 -5.25
N LYS A 753 -2.66 -1.11 -5.69
CA LYS A 753 -2.12 -0.83 -7.02
C LYS A 753 -1.20 -1.97 -7.47
N LEU A 754 -1.56 -2.63 -8.57
CA LEU A 754 -0.62 -3.47 -9.30
C LEU A 754 0.54 -2.59 -9.77
N VAL A 755 1.75 -3.05 -9.44
CA VAL A 755 3.05 -2.52 -9.84
C VAL A 755 3.25 -2.66 -11.33
#